data_AF-A0A0R2SWS0-F1
#
_entry.id   AF-A0A0R2SWS0-F1
#
_cell.length_a   1.000
_cell.length_b   1.000
_cell.length_c   1.000
_cell.angle_alpha   90.00
_cell.angle_beta   90.00
_cell.angle_gamma   90.00
#
_symmetry.space_group_name_H-M   'P 1'
#
loop_
_entity.id
_entity.type
_entity.pdbx_description
1 polymer ?
#
loop_
_entity_poly.entity_id
_entity_poly.type
_entity_poly.pdbx_seq_one_letter_code
_entity_poly.pdbx_strand_id
1 'polypeptide(L)'
;RKVWYTTSPNMGLDWNTPIEISSQVHFSKQNAILNKDWRAHANTPGHGIQLTKGKYKGRLYIAANHSTGEFKSDASDYQTYGFYSDNHGETWEVSPDINWPSSNEAIATELPNGKLMLNIREQNGQSRRRIVALSDQGGEIWNEVYIDSALVSPVCQSSIISYSNNKETALLFSGPNSTEKRQKISIFLSRDNGKTWPVVKEVYPGASAYSDLTILDNNQIGLLYERDENGIYFAHFNEAWLLEKDLVKTPPLPSKRQMDWQKMEFYAFIHFNMNTFTDQEWGYGDTATSVFNPKELDTDQWVKTIKSVGMKGVIITAKHHDGFCLWPSKYTEYSVKNSPWKNGKGDLIKELADSCEKYGLKLGIYLSPWDRNHLSYGQEEYLEYFRNQLGELLTNYGPIFEVWFDGANGGDGYYGGAKDIRKVDKKTYYEWDKTTSIVRTLQPKAVIFSDAGPDIRWVGNETGQAKLTSWAPIFKDSLYPGMVDFNKFSSGQENGTHWIPTETDVSIRPGWYYHEDQDSLVKSPKKLREIYFESIGRNSSLLLNIPVDRRGKIHQNDSLALVGLSKLIKADFKENIAANATFINQDPYTQEILLPTPKYINIISLQEDISLGQKVSSFEVMANTAQGWKIISKGTTIGNKRLLRFKSMKSAHIKIRILNAKNNPSLLKSKLFYSENEVQSNSY
;
A
#
# COMPACT_ATOMS: atom_id res chain seq x y z
N ARG A 1 -34.40 36.66 -10.48
CA ARG A 1 -34.00 36.42 -9.07
C ARG A 1 -33.94 37.78 -8.36
N LYS A 2 -33.93 37.84 -7.02
CA LYS A 2 -33.67 39.09 -6.29
C LYS A 2 -32.28 39.04 -5.67
N VAL A 3 -31.62 40.17 -5.55
CA VAL A 3 -30.30 40.27 -4.90
C VAL A 3 -30.47 41.07 -3.62
N TRP A 4 -30.01 40.47 -2.52
CA TRP A 4 -30.11 41.04 -1.18
C TRP A 4 -28.72 41.17 -0.59
N TYR A 5 -28.49 42.26 0.13
CA TYR A 5 -27.27 42.54 0.88
C TYR A 5 -27.63 42.68 2.36
N THR A 6 -26.83 42.06 3.23
CA THR A 6 -26.94 42.23 4.67
C THR A 6 -25.54 42.32 5.26
N THR A 7 -25.43 42.98 6.41
CA THR A 7 -24.18 43.19 7.14
C THR A 7 -24.30 42.62 8.54
N SER A 8 -23.20 42.11 9.06
CA SER A 8 -23.07 41.75 10.47
C SER A 8 -21.99 42.62 11.11
N PRO A 9 -22.30 43.38 12.17
CA PRO A 9 -21.32 44.20 12.88
C PRO A 9 -20.48 43.40 13.88
N ASN A 10 -20.83 42.13 14.14
CA ASN A 10 -20.27 41.32 15.23
C ASN A 10 -19.93 39.89 14.80
N MET A 11 -19.26 39.76 13.66
CA MET A 11 -18.70 38.48 13.18
C MET A 11 -19.75 37.38 12.95
N GLY A 12 -20.96 37.77 12.54
CA GLY A 12 -22.04 36.84 12.16
C GLY A 12 -23.00 36.45 13.28
N LEU A 13 -22.84 37.00 14.50
CA LEU A 13 -23.76 36.74 15.62
C LEU A 13 -25.14 37.37 15.38
N ASP A 14 -25.15 38.63 14.95
CA ASP A 14 -26.36 39.37 14.57
C ASP A 14 -26.25 39.85 13.13
N TRP A 15 -27.39 39.95 12.45
CA TRP A 15 -27.49 40.40 11.07
C TRP A 15 -28.47 41.57 10.96
N ASN A 16 -28.05 42.62 10.26
CA ASN A 16 -28.93 43.73 9.94
C ASN A 16 -30.03 43.28 8.95
N THR A 17 -31.15 44.00 8.95
CA THR A 17 -32.23 43.78 8.01
C THR A 17 -31.69 43.77 6.57
N PRO A 18 -31.94 42.71 5.78
CA PRO A 18 -31.47 42.66 4.39
C PRO A 18 -32.02 43.81 3.55
N ILE A 19 -31.17 44.41 2.73
CA ILE A 19 -31.49 45.47 1.78
C ILE A 19 -31.55 44.85 0.38
N GLU A 20 -32.66 45.08 -0.34
CA GLU A 20 -32.79 44.62 -1.73
C GLU A 20 -31.98 45.56 -2.65
N ILE A 21 -30.99 45.01 -3.36
CA ILE A 21 -30.13 45.76 -4.29
C ILE A 21 -30.38 45.38 -5.76
N SER A 22 -31.44 44.62 -6.04
CA SER A 22 -31.76 44.11 -7.39
C SER A 22 -31.74 45.19 -8.48
N SER A 23 -32.25 46.40 -8.19
CA SER A 23 -32.26 47.54 -9.14
C SER A 23 -30.90 48.08 -9.52
N GLN A 24 -29.86 47.77 -8.74
CA GLN A 24 -28.51 48.24 -8.99
C GLN A 24 -27.68 47.20 -9.75
N VAL A 25 -27.96 45.90 -9.54
CA VAL A 25 -27.04 44.83 -9.97
C VAL A 25 -27.67 43.70 -10.80
N HIS A 26 -29.00 43.68 -10.98
CA HIS A 26 -29.72 42.64 -11.72
C HIS A 26 -30.78 43.22 -12.66
N PHE A 27 -30.54 43.10 -13.97
CA PHE A 27 -31.38 43.70 -15.02
C PHE A 27 -32.21 42.65 -15.76
N SER A 28 -33.52 42.61 -15.52
CA SER A 28 -34.48 41.77 -16.27
C SER A 28 -35.47 42.63 -17.03
N LYS A 29 -36.32 42.05 -17.91
CA LYS A 29 -37.44 42.78 -18.55
C LYS A 29 -38.27 43.66 -17.61
N GLN A 30 -38.46 43.24 -16.36
CA GLN A 30 -39.25 43.97 -15.36
C GLN A 30 -38.48 45.10 -14.66
N ASN A 31 -37.17 45.18 -14.87
CA ASN A 31 -36.24 46.12 -14.23
C ASN A 31 -35.13 46.51 -15.23
N ALA A 32 -35.54 46.90 -16.43
CA ALA A 32 -34.66 47.16 -17.57
C ALA A 32 -34.00 48.54 -17.42
N ILE A 33 -33.02 48.62 -16.54
CA ILE A 33 -32.07 49.74 -16.47
C ILE A 33 -30.92 49.42 -17.45
N LEU A 34 -30.38 50.42 -18.15
CA LEU A 34 -29.28 50.29 -19.13
C LEU A 34 -29.58 49.47 -20.41
N ASN A 35 -30.85 49.32 -20.82
CA ASN A 35 -31.26 48.50 -21.99
C ASN A 35 -30.79 47.03 -21.95
N LYS A 36 -30.47 46.50 -20.75
CA LYS A 36 -30.08 45.10 -20.56
C LYS A 36 -31.30 44.25 -20.21
N ASP A 37 -31.40 43.08 -20.85
CA ASP A 37 -32.40 42.05 -20.53
C ASP A 37 -31.71 40.71 -20.26
N TRP A 38 -31.52 40.40 -18.99
CA TRP A 38 -30.92 39.15 -18.54
C TRP A 38 -32.01 38.12 -18.24
N ARG A 39 -31.96 37.01 -18.99
CA ARG A 39 -32.86 35.87 -18.83
C ARG A 39 -32.55 35.06 -17.56
N ALA A 40 -31.29 34.98 -17.19
CA ALA A 40 -30.83 34.34 -15.95
C ALA A 40 -29.80 35.23 -15.27
N HIS A 41 -29.71 35.13 -13.94
CA HIS A 41 -28.74 35.83 -13.12
C HIS A 41 -28.39 35.00 -11.90
N ALA A 42 -27.12 34.93 -11.54
CA ALA A 42 -26.66 34.35 -10.28
C ALA A 42 -25.48 35.15 -9.71
N ASN A 43 -25.49 35.33 -8.39
CA ASN A 43 -24.24 35.54 -7.66
C ASN A 43 -23.52 34.21 -7.69
N THR A 44 -22.26 34.20 -8.09
CA THR A 44 -21.52 32.96 -8.27
C THR A 44 -21.21 32.33 -6.91
N PRO A 45 -21.04 30.99 -6.83
CA PRO A 45 -20.69 30.34 -5.56
C PRO A 45 -19.31 30.76 -5.04
N GLY A 46 -19.16 30.77 -3.72
CA GLY A 46 -17.93 31.14 -3.02
C GLY A 46 -18.05 32.47 -2.28
N HIS A 47 -16.96 33.23 -2.25
CA HIS A 47 -16.85 34.49 -1.51
C HIS A 47 -16.74 35.73 -2.42
N GLY A 48 -17.04 36.89 -1.85
CA GLY A 48 -16.65 38.20 -2.37
C GLY A 48 -15.33 38.67 -1.75
N ILE A 49 -14.75 39.72 -2.29
CA ILE A 49 -13.50 40.30 -1.76
C ILE A 49 -13.65 41.79 -1.45
N GLN A 50 -12.80 42.28 -0.56
CA GLN A 50 -12.52 43.70 -0.41
C GLN A 50 -11.09 43.97 -0.87
N LEU A 51 -10.90 44.91 -1.80
CA LEU A 51 -9.57 45.28 -2.27
C LEU A 51 -8.78 45.96 -1.16
N THR A 52 -7.52 45.59 -1.02
CA THR A 52 -6.64 46.04 0.07
C THR A 52 -5.53 46.98 -0.41
N LYS A 53 -5.32 47.08 -1.73
CA LYS A 53 -4.20 47.80 -2.34
C LYS A 53 -4.65 48.84 -3.37
N GLY A 54 -3.72 49.76 -3.67
CA GLY A 54 -3.85 50.72 -4.76
C GLY A 54 -4.99 51.73 -4.59
N LYS A 55 -5.39 52.34 -5.71
CA LYS A 55 -6.43 53.38 -5.78
C LYS A 55 -7.79 52.90 -5.28
N TYR A 56 -8.09 51.62 -5.46
CA TYR A 56 -9.41 51.02 -5.20
C TYR A 56 -9.48 50.31 -3.84
N LYS A 57 -8.52 50.56 -2.95
CA LYS A 57 -8.53 50.02 -1.59
C LYS A 57 -9.84 50.37 -0.88
N GLY A 58 -10.51 49.36 -0.33
CA GLY A 58 -11.80 49.47 0.35
C GLY A 58 -12.99 49.01 -0.49
N ARG A 59 -12.85 48.95 -1.82
CA ARG A 59 -13.89 48.48 -2.74
C ARG A 59 -14.30 47.04 -2.44
N LEU A 60 -15.59 46.82 -2.24
CA LEU A 60 -16.20 45.49 -2.22
C LEU A 60 -16.42 45.03 -3.66
N TYR A 61 -16.09 43.78 -4.00
CA TYR A 61 -16.31 43.23 -5.33
C TYR A 61 -16.92 41.83 -5.25
N ILE A 62 -18.03 41.62 -5.97
CA ILE A 62 -18.75 40.35 -6.06
C ILE A 62 -18.78 39.89 -7.52
N ALA A 63 -18.31 38.66 -7.77
CA ALA A 63 -18.45 38.03 -9.08
C ALA A 63 -19.89 37.53 -9.30
N ALA A 64 -20.35 37.62 -10.54
CA ALA A 64 -21.71 37.28 -10.92
C ALA A 64 -21.76 36.76 -12.36
N ASN A 65 -22.89 36.18 -12.75
CA ASN A 65 -23.10 35.76 -14.12
C ASN A 65 -24.55 35.99 -14.55
N HIS A 66 -24.74 36.13 -15.85
CA HIS A 66 -26.06 36.22 -16.47
C HIS A 66 -26.11 35.46 -17.79
N SER A 67 -27.29 35.43 -18.39
CA SER A 67 -27.45 35.04 -19.80
C SER A 67 -28.36 36.03 -20.49
N THR A 68 -28.09 36.37 -21.75
CA THR A 68 -28.90 37.33 -22.52
C THR A 68 -29.36 36.76 -23.87
N GLY A 69 -30.41 37.35 -24.43
CA GLY A 69 -30.99 36.93 -25.71
C GLY A 69 -31.72 35.59 -25.64
N GLU A 70 -31.90 34.98 -26.82
CA GLU A 70 -32.53 33.66 -26.97
C GLU A 70 -31.65 32.55 -26.41
N PHE A 71 -32.28 31.47 -25.95
CA PHE A 71 -31.56 30.32 -25.40
C PHE A 71 -30.67 29.67 -26.44
N LYS A 72 -29.41 29.42 -26.09
CA LYS A 72 -28.47 28.68 -26.92
C LYS A 72 -28.06 27.38 -26.26
N SER A 73 -28.23 26.26 -26.97
CA SER A 73 -27.90 24.92 -26.48
C SER A 73 -26.40 24.70 -26.23
N ASP A 74 -25.54 25.50 -26.87
CA ASP A 74 -24.09 25.50 -26.67
C ASP A 74 -23.64 26.41 -25.51
N ALA A 75 -24.57 26.98 -24.76
CA ALA A 75 -24.32 27.89 -23.64
C ALA A 75 -23.48 29.15 -24.00
N SER A 76 -23.39 29.53 -25.27
CA SER A 76 -22.67 30.75 -25.70
C SER A 76 -23.38 32.06 -25.35
N ASP A 77 -24.61 31.97 -24.83
CA ASP A 77 -25.44 33.05 -24.32
C ASP A 77 -25.16 33.42 -22.86
N TYR A 78 -24.38 32.62 -22.13
CA TYR A 78 -23.89 32.96 -20.79
C TYR A 78 -22.72 33.95 -20.84
N GLN A 79 -22.72 34.86 -19.87
CA GLN A 79 -21.68 35.86 -19.65
C GLN A 79 -21.35 35.98 -18.15
N THR A 80 -20.06 36.06 -17.82
CA THR A 80 -19.57 36.46 -16.50
C THR A 80 -19.48 37.97 -16.41
N TYR A 81 -19.75 38.52 -15.23
CA TYR A 81 -19.50 39.91 -14.89
C TYR A 81 -19.23 40.03 -13.37
N GLY A 82 -19.29 41.23 -12.81
CA GLY A 82 -19.42 41.40 -11.37
C GLY A 82 -20.00 42.77 -11.01
N PHE A 83 -20.09 43.07 -9.73
CA PHE A 83 -20.55 44.35 -9.25
C PHE A 83 -19.78 44.74 -7.99
N TYR A 84 -19.65 46.03 -7.77
CA TYR A 84 -18.78 46.57 -6.74
C TYR A 84 -19.38 47.76 -6.01
N SER A 85 -18.86 48.04 -4.82
CA SER A 85 -19.26 49.18 -3.99
C SER A 85 -18.04 49.82 -3.35
N ASP A 86 -17.94 51.14 -3.48
CA ASP A 86 -16.87 51.96 -2.88
C ASP A 86 -17.28 52.63 -1.56
N ASN A 87 -18.57 52.51 -1.19
CA ASN A 87 -19.16 53.05 0.04
C ASN A 87 -19.75 51.95 0.92
N HIS A 88 -19.06 50.80 0.98
CA HIS A 88 -19.39 49.69 1.89
C HIS A 88 -20.83 49.15 1.77
N GLY A 89 -21.37 49.16 0.55
CA GLY A 89 -22.65 48.55 0.19
C GLY A 89 -23.85 49.51 0.19
N GLU A 90 -23.65 50.81 0.40
CA GLU A 90 -24.72 51.82 0.26
C GLU A 90 -25.21 51.92 -1.20
N THR A 91 -24.27 51.97 -2.16
CA THR A 91 -24.57 51.90 -3.59
C THR A 91 -23.65 50.91 -4.29
N TRP A 92 -24.17 50.32 -5.38
CA TRP A 92 -23.48 49.31 -6.17
C TRP A 92 -23.45 49.70 -7.64
N GLU A 93 -22.31 49.43 -8.27
CA GLU A 93 -22.09 49.60 -9.69
C GLU A 93 -21.78 48.26 -10.35
N VAL A 94 -22.07 48.13 -11.64
CA VAL A 94 -21.91 46.89 -12.39
C VAL A 94 -20.68 46.96 -13.29
N SER A 95 -19.76 46.02 -13.09
CA SER A 95 -18.63 45.80 -13.99
C SER A 95 -19.12 45.43 -15.40
N PRO A 96 -18.40 45.81 -16.47
CA PRO A 96 -18.64 45.28 -17.80
C PRO A 96 -18.62 43.74 -17.84
N ASP A 97 -19.31 43.17 -18.82
CA ASP A 97 -19.28 41.74 -19.10
C ASP A 97 -17.87 41.32 -19.55
N ILE A 98 -17.47 40.11 -19.18
CA ILE A 98 -16.25 39.49 -19.70
C ILE A 98 -16.51 39.09 -21.13
N ASN A 99 -15.74 39.64 -22.07
CA ASN A 99 -15.88 39.35 -23.51
C ASN A 99 -15.38 37.93 -23.87
N TRP A 100 -16.08 36.91 -23.38
CA TRP A 100 -15.83 35.50 -23.67
C TRP A 100 -17.15 34.72 -23.65
N PRO A 101 -17.62 34.17 -24.79
CA PRO A 101 -18.84 33.39 -24.84
C PRO A 101 -18.77 32.19 -23.89
N SER A 102 -19.88 31.84 -23.23
CA SER A 102 -19.93 30.73 -22.28
C SER A 102 -19.15 30.96 -20.98
N SER A 103 -18.63 32.17 -20.74
CA SER A 103 -18.17 32.57 -19.41
C SER A 103 -19.36 32.55 -18.44
N ASN A 104 -19.22 31.84 -17.31
CA ASN A 104 -20.32 31.66 -16.37
C ASN A 104 -19.87 31.85 -14.92
N GLU A 105 -19.82 30.78 -14.11
CA GLU A 105 -19.51 30.89 -12.69
C GLU A 105 -18.04 31.27 -12.44
N ALA A 106 -17.82 32.34 -11.69
CA ALA A 106 -16.51 32.94 -11.46
C ALA A 106 -16.25 33.21 -9.98
N ILE A 107 -14.98 33.40 -9.64
CA ILE A 107 -14.54 33.84 -8.32
C ILE A 107 -13.51 34.95 -8.49
N ALA A 108 -13.50 35.92 -7.58
CA ALA A 108 -12.62 37.09 -7.64
C ALA A 108 -11.46 36.98 -6.64
N THR A 109 -10.28 37.48 -7.01
CA THR A 109 -9.16 37.66 -6.08
C THR A 109 -8.32 38.89 -6.39
N GLU A 110 -7.74 39.50 -5.36
CA GLU A 110 -6.78 40.59 -5.51
C GLU A 110 -5.36 40.01 -5.62
N LEU A 111 -4.71 40.26 -6.76
CA LEU A 111 -3.36 39.80 -7.01
C LEU A 111 -2.33 40.52 -6.13
N PRO A 112 -1.15 39.91 -5.88
CA PRO A 112 -0.05 40.55 -5.15
C PRO A 112 0.32 41.95 -5.66
N ASN A 113 0.23 42.17 -6.98
CA ASN A 113 0.50 43.45 -7.64
C ASN A 113 -0.69 44.46 -7.62
N GLY A 114 -1.79 44.13 -6.95
CA GLY A 114 -2.96 45.01 -6.79
C GLY A 114 -3.98 44.95 -7.93
N LYS A 115 -3.75 44.12 -8.96
CA LYS A 115 -4.77 43.88 -10.00
C LYS A 115 -5.89 42.98 -9.47
N LEU A 116 -7.11 43.19 -9.94
CA LEU A 116 -8.23 42.27 -9.74
C LEU A 116 -8.17 41.16 -10.79
N MET A 117 -8.36 39.91 -10.35
CA MET A 117 -8.46 38.73 -11.23
C MET A 117 -9.82 38.06 -11.03
N LEU A 118 -10.46 37.64 -12.13
CA LEU A 118 -11.52 36.64 -12.11
C LEU A 118 -10.99 35.31 -12.63
N ASN A 119 -11.34 34.23 -11.95
CA ASN A 119 -11.16 32.86 -12.43
C ASN A 119 -12.52 32.23 -12.72
N ILE A 120 -12.74 31.82 -13.97
CA ILE A 120 -14.08 31.68 -14.53
C ILE A 120 -14.28 30.28 -15.14
N ARG A 121 -15.45 29.69 -14.88
CA ARG A 121 -15.92 28.44 -15.49
C ARG A 121 -16.41 28.72 -16.90
N GLU A 122 -15.89 27.97 -17.85
CA GLU A 122 -16.49 27.86 -19.18
C GLU A 122 -17.64 26.85 -19.17
N GLN A 123 -18.87 27.31 -19.41
CA GLN A 123 -20.09 26.51 -19.25
C GLN A 123 -20.21 25.38 -20.26
N ASN A 124 -19.79 25.61 -21.51
CA ASN A 124 -19.84 24.60 -22.55
C ASN A 124 -18.71 23.56 -22.44
N GLY A 125 -17.68 23.84 -21.64
CA GLY A 125 -16.54 22.96 -21.41
C GLY A 125 -15.69 22.67 -22.65
N GLN A 126 -15.71 23.54 -23.66
CA GLN A 126 -14.97 23.33 -24.91
C GLN A 126 -13.46 23.24 -24.68
N SER A 127 -12.90 24.12 -23.86
CA SER A 127 -11.48 24.14 -23.51
C SER A 127 -11.11 23.12 -22.44
N ARG A 128 -12.08 22.74 -21.58
CA ARG A 128 -11.83 22.01 -20.30
C ARG A 128 -10.77 22.71 -19.44
N ARG A 129 -10.75 24.04 -19.47
CA ARG A 129 -9.83 24.90 -18.72
C ARG A 129 -10.58 26.03 -18.01
N ARG A 130 -9.86 26.87 -17.27
CA ARG A 130 -10.40 28.09 -16.64
C ARG A 130 -10.13 29.29 -17.54
N ILE A 131 -11.13 30.17 -17.66
CA ILE A 131 -10.94 31.50 -18.24
C ILE A 131 -10.44 32.43 -17.13
N VAL A 132 -9.49 33.30 -17.44
CA VAL A 132 -8.94 34.31 -16.54
C VAL A 132 -9.20 35.68 -17.13
N ALA A 133 -9.72 36.61 -16.31
CA ALA A 133 -9.86 38.01 -16.67
C ALA A 133 -9.09 38.89 -15.67
N LEU A 134 -8.33 39.87 -16.15
CA LEU A 134 -7.51 40.77 -15.32
C LEU A 134 -7.96 42.23 -15.48
N SER A 135 -8.00 42.94 -14.36
CA SER A 135 -8.31 44.37 -14.29
C SER A 135 -7.28 45.10 -13.43
N ASP A 136 -6.64 46.14 -13.96
CA ASP A 136 -5.87 47.12 -13.19
C ASP A 136 -6.72 48.30 -12.68
N GLN A 137 -8.01 48.32 -13.01
CA GLN A 137 -8.98 49.35 -12.63
C GLN A 137 -10.10 48.82 -11.73
N GLY A 138 -9.78 47.86 -10.86
CA GLY A 138 -10.71 47.38 -9.82
C GLY A 138 -12.04 46.85 -10.36
N GLY A 139 -12.06 46.31 -11.58
CA GLY A 139 -13.26 45.79 -12.25
C GLY A 139 -14.03 46.78 -13.12
N GLU A 140 -13.58 48.04 -13.24
CA GLU A 140 -14.19 49.01 -14.17
C GLU A 140 -13.89 48.65 -15.63
N ILE A 141 -12.70 48.10 -15.90
CA ILE A 141 -12.23 47.67 -17.23
C ILE A 141 -11.49 46.33 -17.10
N TRP A 142 -11.73 45.40 -18.03
CA TRP A 142 -10.99 44.15 -18.15
C TRP A 142 -9.93 44.28 -19.25
N ASN A 143 -8.67 44.38 -18.86
CA ASN A 143 -7.56 44.62 -19.79
C ASN A 143 -7.18 43.36 -20.57
N GLU A 144 -7.31 42.18 -19.94
CA GLU A 144 -6.88 40.91 -20.50
C GLU A 144 -7.91 39.81 -20.17
N VAL A 145 -8.24 38.98 -21.14
CA VAL A 145 -9.08 37.78 -20.97
C VAL A 145 -8.45 36.64 -21.77
N TYR A 146 -8.14 35.52 -21.12
CA TYR A 146 -7.47 34.38 -21.74
C TYR A 146 -7.80 33.05 -21.05
N ILE A 147 -7.41 31.93 -21.67
CA ILE A 147 -7.51 30.60 -21.06
C ILE A 147 -6.24 30.26 -20.31
N ASP A 148 -6.36 29.88 -19.03
CA ASP A 148 -5.24 29.29 -18.28
C ASP A 148 -5.10 27.81 -18.67
N SER A 149 -4.05 27.50 -19.41
CA SER A 149 -3.78 26.15 -19.92
C SER A 149 -3.45 25.11 -18.84
N ALA A 150 -3.02 25.54 -17.64
CA ALA A 150 -2.62 24.66 -16.54
C ALA A 150 -3.80 24.28 -15.64
N LEU A 151 -4.79 25.16 -15.51
CA LEU A 151 -5.97 24.92 -14.68
C LEU A 151 -7.04 24.14 -15.44
N VAL A 152 -6.99 22.81 -15.34
CA VAL A 152 -8.02 21.93 -15.91
C VAL A 152 -9.35 22.04 -15.15
N SER A 153 -10.46 21.84 -15.87
CA SER A 153 -11.80 21.98 -15.30
C SER A 153 -12.81 21.04 -15.97
N PRO A 154 -13.55 20.22 -15.20
CA PRO A 154 -14.64 19.38 -15.70
C PRO A 154 -15.99 20.11 -15.64
N VAL A 155 -16.02 21.39 -16.05
CA VAL A 155 -17.22 22.27 -15.96
C VAL A 155 -17.74 22.32 -14.52
N CYS A 156 -16.96 22.92 -13.63
CA CYS A 156 -17.28 23.07 -12.20
C CYS A 156 -16.90 24.47 -11.70
N GLN A 157 -17.54 24.97 -10.65
CA GLN A 157 -17.00 26.12 -9.90
C GLN A 157 -15.71 25.71 -9.18
N SER A 158 -14.87 26.70 -8.91
CA SER A 158 -13.56 26.58 -8.28
C SER A 158 -13.30 27.85 -7.48
N SER A 159 -12.34 27.82 -6.54
CA SER A 159 -12.02 28.98 -5.70
C SER A 159 -10.56 29.39 -5.88
N ILE A 160 -10.29 30.68 -5.70
CA ILE A 160 -8.96 31.25 -5.78
C ILE A 160 -8.80 32.37 -4.75
N ILE A 161 -7.69 32.36 -4.00
CA ILE A 161 -7.38 33.39 -3.02
C ILE A 161 -5.90 33.79 -3.07
N SER A 162 -5.63 35.01 -2.60
CA SER A 162 -4.29 35.49 -2.31
C SER A 162 -3.93 35.14 -0.88
N TYR A 163 -2.79 34.48 -0.70
CA TYR A 163 -2.27 34.02 0.59
C TYR A 163 -0.90 34.65 0.83
N SER A 164 -0.73 35.37 1.94
CA SER A 164 0.57 35.92 2.34
C SER A 164 1.05 35.25 3.62
N ASN A 165 2.30 34.81 3.62
CA ASN A 165 3.03 34.44 4.83
C ASN A 165 4.03 35.56 5.20
N ASN A 166 4.83 35.38 6.25
CA ASN A 166 5.83 36.39 6.70
C ASN A 166 6.95 36.70 5.68
N LYS A 167 7.00 36.03 4.52
CA LYS A 167 8.08 36.12 3.54
C LYS A 167 7.59 36.50 2.15
N GLU A 168 6.49 35.92 1.69
CA GLU A 168 6.04 35.98 0.30
C GLU A 168 4.50 35.92 0.21
N THR A 169 3.96 36.43 -0.89
CA THR A 169 2.55 36.24 -1.29
C THR A 169 2.46 35.24 -2.42
N ALA A 170 1.51 34.32 -2.33
CA ALA A 170 1.17 33.32 -3.34
C ALA A 170 -0.32 33.39 -3.70
N LEU A 171 -0.68 32.86 -4.86
CA LEU A 171 -2.06 32.52 -5.19
C LEU A 171 -2.31 31.04 -4.93
N LEU A 172 -3.45 30.74 -4.33
CA LEU A 172 -3.94 29.39 -4.15
C LEU A 172 -5.21 29.22 -4.96
N PHE A 173 -5.25 28.20 -5.81
CA PHE A 173 -6.44 27.80 -6.55
C PHE A 173 -6.89 26.42 -6.06
N SER A 174 -8.21 26.21 -5.95
CA SER A 174 -8.82 24.93 -5.64
C SER A 174 -9.88 24.57 -6.68
N GLY A 175 -9.89 23.31 -7.11
CA GLY A 175 -10.93 22.80 -7.99
C GLY A 175 -10.71 21.33 -8.36
N PRO A 176 -11.73 20.67 -8.95
CA PRO A 176 -11.59 19.32 -9.47
C PRO A 176 -10.54 19.25 -10.58
N ASN A 177 -9.53 18.38 -10.44
CA ASN A 177 -8.38 18.29 -11.34
C ASN A 177 -8.55 17.15 -12.36
N SER A 178 -9.51 17.32 -13.27
CA SER A 178 -9.82 16.35 -14.33
C SER A 178 -10.48 17.04 -15.52
N THR A 179 -10.23 16.54 -16.73
CA THR A 179 -10.91 17.01 -17.95
C THR A 179 -12.22 16.28 -18.23
N GLU A 180 -12.50 15.18 -17.52
CA GLU A 180 -13.61 14.27 -17.84
C GLU A 180 -14.77 14.39 -16.84
N LYS A 181 -14.48 14.31 -15.55
CA LYS A 181 -15.45 14.21 -14.46
C LYS A 181 -15.07 15.11 -13.29
N ARG A 182 -16.06 15.52 -12.49
CA ARG A 182 -15.87 16.23 -11.22
C ARG A 182 -15.27 15.29 -10.17
N GLN A 183 -13.94 15.27 -10.08
CA GLN A 183 -13.16 14.42 -9.18
C GLN A 183 -11.77 15.03 -8.93
N LYS A 184 -10.99 14.45 -8.00
CA LYS A 184 -9.60 14.84 -7.73
C LYS A 184 -9.46 16.30 -7.29
N ILE A 185 -10.24 16.73 -6.30
CA ILE A 185 -10.10 18.09 -5.76
C ILE A 185 -8.65 18.32 -5.33
N SER A 186 -8.05 19.37 -5.88
CA SER A 186 -6.62 19.64 -5.74
C SER A 186 -6.40 21.11 -5.41
N ILE A 187 -5.29 21.40 -4.75
CA ILE A 187 -4.78 22.75 -4.52
C ILE A 187 -3.60 23.01 -5.44
N PHE A 188 -3.62 24.16 -6.09
CA PHE A 188 -2.55 24.67 -6.93
C PHE A 188 -1.97 25.91 -6.28
N LEU A 189 -0.64 26.05 -6.28
CA LEU A 189 0.06 27.22 -5.74
C LEU A 189 0.88 27.88 -6.85
N SER A 190 0.71 29.20 -6.97
CA SER A 190 1.46 30.07 -7.89
C SER A 190 2.13 31.21 -7.13
N ARG A 191 3.38 31.52 -7.48
CA ARG A 191 4.13 32.68 -6.93
C ARG A 191 4.35 33.79 -7.95
N ASP A 192 3.86 33.62 -9.17
CA ASP A 192 4.07 34.54 -10.29
C ASP A 192 2.77 35.17 -10.79
N ASN A 193 1.84 35.40 -9.85
CA ASN A 193 0.51 35.98 -10.09
C ASN A 193 -0.37 35.13 -11.02
N GLY A 194 -0.26 33.80 -10.95
CA GLY A 194 -1.09 32.87 -11.71
C GLY A 194 -0.59 32.61 -13.12
N LYS A 195 0.65 33.01 -13.47
CA LYS A 195 1.25 32.70 -14.78
C LYS A 195 1.66 31.23 -14.87
N THR A 196 2.15 30.65 -13.78
CA THR A 196 2.49 29.24 -13.65
C THR A 196 2.02 28.65 -12.33
N TRP A 197 1.76 27.34 -12.33
CA TRP A 197 1.27 26.58 -11.17
C TRP A 197 2.19 25.38 -10.88
N PRO A 198 3.45 25.61 -10.42
CA PRO A 198 4.46 24.56 -10.27
C PRO A 198 4.19 23.58 -9.13
N VAL A 199 3.27 23.91 -8.23
CA VAL A 199 2.90 23.08 -7.07
C VAL A 199 1.43 22.71 -7.19
N VAL A 200 1.16 21.42 -7.25
CA VAL A 200 -0.19 20.84 -7.30
C VAL A 200 -0.27 19.71 -6.30
N LYS A 201 -1.21 19.77 -5.35
CA LYS A 201 -1.40 18.71 -4.36
C LYS A 201 -2.87 18.27 -4.32
N GLU A 202 -3.10 16.99 -4.55
CA GLU A 202 -4.43 16.40 -4.47
C GLU A 202 -4.87 16.30 -3.00
N VAL A 203 -6.06 16.78 -2.69
CA VAL A 203 -6.66 16.68 -1.36
C VAL A 203 -7.53 15.43 -1.25
N TYR A 204 -8.25 15.08 -2.31
CA TYR A 204 -9.10 13.89 -2.36
C TYR A 204 -9.26 13.35 -3.79
N PRO A 205 -8.96 12.05 -4.05
CA PRO A 205 -8.98 11.46 -5.40
C PRO A 205 -10.38 11.18 -5.96
N GLY A 206 -11.40 11.07 -5.09
CA GLY A 206 -12.74 10.61 -5.45
C GLY A 206 -13.61 11.70 -6.10
N ALA A 207 -14.92 11.46 -6.15
CA ALA A 207 -15.89 12.41 -6.70
C ALA A 207 -15.91 13.68 -5.85
N SER A 208 -15.77 14.83 -6.51
CA SER A 208 -15.65 16.12 -5.83
C SER A 208 -16.02 17.26 -6.76
N ALA A 209 -16.72 18.28 -6.24
CA ALA A 209 -17.28 19.35 -7.05
C ALA A 209 -16.95 20.75 -6.50
N TYR A 210 -17.94 21.55 -6.10
CA TYR A 210 -17.74 22.97 -5.80
C TYR A 210 -16.81 23.13 -4.60
N SER A 211 -16.04 24.22 -4.57
CA SER A 211 -15.06 24.46 -3.52
C SER A 211 -14.93 25.94 -3.16
N ASP A 212 -14.56 26.21 -1.91
CA ASP A 212 -14.18 27.54 -1.45
C ASP A 212 -12.98 27.52 -0.49
N LEU A 213 -12.05 28.45 -0.69
CA LEU A 213 -10.85 28.63 0.12
C LEU A 213 -11.02 29.77 1.10
N THR A 214 -10.41 29.65 2.28
CA THR A 214 -10.31 30.73 3.25
C THR A 214 -8.98 30.67 4.00
N ILE A 215 -8.53 31.80 4.53
CA ILE A 215 -7.37 31.86 5.42
C ILE A 215 -7.86 31.78 6.86
N LEU A 216 -7.26 30.86 7.62
CA LEU A 216 -7.51 30.65 9.03
C LEU A 216 -6.36 31.23 9.87
N ASP A 217 -6.54 31.27 11.19
CA ASP A 217 -5.49 31.66 12.12
C ASP A 217 -4.23 30.80 11.98
N ASN A 218 -3.08 31.33 12.42
CA ASN A 218 -1.79 30.63 12.45
C ASN A 218 -1.31 30.11 11.09
N ASN A 219 -1.55 30.86 10.00
CA ASN A 219 -1.14 30.52 8.63
C ASN A 219 -1.72 29.19 8.11
N GLN A 220 -2.86 28.76 8.64
CA GLN A 220 -3.63 27.64 8.11
C GLN A 220 -4.53 28.12 6.96
N ILE A 221 -4.80 27.22 6.02
CA ILE A 221 -5.65 27.42 4.85
C ILE A 221 -6.81 26.43 4.99
N GLY A 222 -8.03 26.95 4.97
CA GLY A 222 -9.25 26.16 4.94
C GLY A 222 -9.74 25.92 3.51
N LEU A 223 -10.25 24.73 3.25
CA LEU A 223 -10.92 24.34 2.02
C LEU A 223 -12.27 23.71 2.36
N LEU A 224 -13.35 24.36 2.00
CA LEU A 224 -14.69 23.77 2.00
C LEU A 224 -14.96 23.19 0.60
N TYR A 225 -15.39 21.94 0.48
CA TYR A 225 -15.67 21.34 -0.83
C TYR A 225 -16.73 20.24 -0.80
N GLU A 226 -17.42 20.05 -1.93
CA GLU A 226 -18.34 18.94 -2.14
C GLU A 226 -17.58 17.65 -2.43
N ARG A 227 -17.95 16.55 -1.77
CA ARG A 227 -17.33 15.23 -1.91
C ARG A 227 -18.37 14.10 -1.85
N ASP A 228 -18.19 13.14 -2.75
CA ASP A 228 -19.03 11.94 -2.91
C ASP A 228 -20.53 12.31 -3.01
N GLU A 229 -21.46 11.40 -2.67
CA GLU A 229 -22.90 11.66 -2.79
C GLU A 229 -23.41 12.63 -1.69
N ASN A 230 -23.30 13.94 -1.98
CA ASN A 230 -23.85 15.09 -1.23
C ASN A 230 -23.15 15.49 0.08
N GLY A 231 -21.90 15.10 0.32
CA GLY A 231 -21.17 15.57 1.51
C GLY A 231 -20.49 16.92 1.27
N ILE A 232 -20.62 17.86 2.21
CA ILE A 232 -19.78 19.07 2.29
C ILE A 232 -18.70 18.81 3.34
N TYR A 233 -17.43 18.95 2.94
CA TYR A 233 -16.28 18.67 3.78
C TYR A 233 -15.42 19.91 3.96
N PHE A 234 -14.85 20.04 5.15
CA PHE A 234 -13.87 21.07 5.47
C PHE A 234 -12.51 20.42 5.72
N ALA A 235 -11.53 20.73 4.86
CA ALA A 235 -10.14 20.38 5.07
C ALA A 235 -9.36 21.63 5.52
N HIS A 236 -8.31 21.43 6.31
CA HIS A 236 -7.37 22.49 6.62
C HIS A 236 -5.93 21.98 6.53
N PHE A 237 -5.03 22.83 6.04
CA PHE A 237 -3.62 22.52 5.81
C PHE A 237 -2.81 23.82 5.90
N ASN A 238 -1.48 23.72 5.82
CA ASN A 238 -0.61 24.88 5.72
C ASN A 238 0.26 24.82 4.46
N GLU A 239 0.98 25.90 4.21
CA GLU A 239 1.89 25.98 3.07
C GLU A 239 3.02 24.94 3.14
N ALA A 240 3.46 24.55 4.34
CA ALA A 240 4.46 23.48 4.49
C ALA A 240 3.97 22.15 3.91
N TRP A 241 2.69 21.80 4.11
CA TRP A 241 2.07 20.64 3.47
C TRP A 241 2.00 20.79 1.94
N LEU A 242 1.69 21.98 1.42
CA LEU A 242 1.66 22.23 -0.03
C LEU A 242 3.06 22.11 -0.67
N LEU A 243 4.08 22.65 0.00
CA LEU A 243 5.46 22.71 -0.46
C LEU A 243 6.29 21.49 -0.09
N GLU A 244 5.72 20.56 0.67
CA GLU A 244 6.22 19.21 0.78
C GLU A 244 6.19 18.62 -0.62
N LYS A 245 7.28 18.85 -1.38
CA LYS A 245 7.78 17.89 -2.36
C LYS A 245 7.65 16.56 -1.65
N ASP A 246 7.08 15.54 -2.28
CA ASP A 246 7.03 14.19 -1.72
C ASP A 246 8.44 13.77 -1.29
N LEU A 247 8.83 14.19 -0.09
CA LEU A 247 9.87 13.64 0.72
C LEU A 247 9.20 12.35 1.09
N VAL A 248 9.36 11.36 0.20
CA VAL A 248 9.14 9.98 0.53
C VAL A 248 9.79 9.84 1.90
N LYS A 249 8.97 9.75 2.95
CA LYS A 249 9.41 9.35 4.29
C LYS A 249 10.44 8.27 4.05
N THR A 250 11.69 8.47 4.48
CA THR A 250 12.78 7.50 4.28
C THR A 250 12.16 6.12 4.37
N PRO A 251 12.14 5.32 3.27
CA PRO A 251 11.40 4.08 3.24
C PRO A 251 11.79 3.27 4.47
N PRO A 252 10.85 2.63 5.18
CA PRO A 252 11.19 1.95 6.41
C PRO A 252 12.31 0.95 6.12
N LEU A 253 13.29 0.90 6.99
CA LEU A 253 14.46 0.07 6.76
C LEU A 253 14.27 -1.31 7.43
N PRO A 254 14.72 -2.39 6.80
CA PRO A 254 14.78 -3.68 7.45
C PRO A 254 15.73 -3.61 8.65
N SER A 255 15.30 -4.18 9.77
CA SER A 255 16.20 -4.50 10.87
C SER A 255 17.21 -5.58 10.46
N LYS A 256 18.30 -5.73 11.22
CA LYS A 256 19.31 -6.77 10.95
C LYS A 256 18.73 -8.19 10.93
N ARG A 257 17.77 -8.50 11.81
CA ARG A 257 17.10 -9.82 11.85
C ARG A 257 16.28 -10.08 10.59
N GLN A 258 15.56 -9.07 10.10
CA GLN A 258 14.81 -9.16 8.84
C GLN A 258 15.75 -9.30 7.65
N MET A 259 16.87 -8.56 7.61
CA MET A 259 17.91 -8.75 6.59
C MET A 259 18.48 -10.17 6.58
N ASP A 260 18.78 -10.71 7.76
CA ASP A 260 19.35 -12.06 7.88
C ASP A 260 18.32 -13.14 7.53
N TRP A 261 17.04 -12.91 7.84
CA TRP A 261 15.92 -13.75 7.40
C TRP A 261 15.67 -13.67 5.89
N GLN A 262 15.71 -12.49 5.29
CA GLN A 262 15.54 -12.30 3.84
C GLN A 262 16.57 -13.08 3.02
N LYS A 263 17.80 -13.19 3.55
CA LYS A 263 18.87 -14.02 2.95
C LYS A 263 18.58 -15.50 3.04
N MET A 264 17.67 -15.94 3.92
CA MET A 264 17.30 -17.36 4.01
C MET A 264 16.56 -17.80 2.76
N GLU A 265 15.61 -16.99 2.28
CA GLU A 265 14.78 -17.19 1.08
C GLU A 265 13.89 -18.43 1.10
N PHE A 266 14.43 -19.61 1.43
CA PHE A 266 13.77 -20.89 1.32
C PHE A 266 14.02 -21.76 2.56
N TYR A 267 12.95 -22.21 3.21
CA TYR A 267 13.01 -23.06 4.40
C TYR A 267 11.75 -23.92 4.54
N ALA A 268 11.80 -24.93 5.41
CA ALA A 268 10.76 -25.93 5.55
C ALA A 268 9.80 -25.63 6.71
N PHE A 269 8.55 -26.06 6.56
CA PHE A 269 7.60 -26.23 7.65
C PHE A 269 7.40 -27.73 7.90
N ILE A 270 7.29 -28.14 9.15
CA ILE A 270 6.95 -29.52 9.53
C ILE A 270 5.72 -29.48 10.41
N HIS A 271 4.59 -29.91 9.85
CA HIS A 271 3.42 -30.32 10.62
C HIS A 271 3.54 -31.80 10.99
N PHE A 272 3.62 -32.04 12.29
CA PHE A 272 3.65 -33.39 12.86
C PHE A 272 3.16 -33.34 14.30
N ASN A 273 2.02 -33.96 14.59
CA ASN A 273 1.37 -33.96 15.90
C ASN A 273 0.29 -35.06 15.93
N MET A 274 -0.62 -35.05 16.91
CA MET A 274 -1.75 -35.98 17.04
C MET A 274 -2.54 -36.15 15.74
N ASN A 275 -2.77 -35.04 15.05
CA ASN A 275 -3.40 -34.92 13.75
C ASN A 275 -2.86 -35.89 12.68
N THR A 276 -1.56 -36.21 12.69
CA THR A 276 -0.95 -37.22 11.79
C THR A 276 -1.52 -38.63 12.03
N PHE A 277 -1.83 -38.95 13.28
CA PHE A 277 -2.30 -40.26 13.70
C PHE A 277 -3.83 -40.37 13.68
N THR A 278 -4.53 -39.24 13.79
CA THR A 278 -6.00 -39.17 13.71
C THR A 278 -6.52 -38.90 12.31
N ASP A 279 -5.64 -38.64 11.33
CA ASP A 279 -6.01 -38.33 9.94
C ASP A 279 -6.84 -37.04 9.83
N GLN A 280 -6.44 -36.01 10.57
CA GLN A 280 -7.15 -34.73 10.66
C GLN A 280 -6.23 -33.56 10.38
N GLU A 281 -6.73 -32.51 9.71
CA GLU A 281 -6.00 -31.25 9.62
C GLU A 281 -5.99 -30.52 10.97
N TRP A 282 -7.14 -30.46 11.66
CA TRP A 282 -7.32 -29.80 12.95
C TRP A 282 -7.97 -30.73 13.99
N GLY A 283 -7.22 -31.17 15.00
CA GLY A 283 -7.71 -31.96 16.12
C GLY A 283 -8.55 -31.14 17.11
N TYR A 284 -9.52 -31.79 17.75
CA TYR A 284 -10.47 -31.17 18.68
C TYR A 284 -9.91 -30.92 20.10
N GLY A 285 -8.73 -31.48 20.40
CA GLY A 285 -8.04 -31.34 21.69
C GLY A 285 -8.38 -32.40 22.74
N ASP A 286 -9.13 -33.44 22.37
CA ASP A 286 -9.55 -34.56 23.23
C ASP A 286 -8.87 -35.90 22.90
N THR A 287 -7.92 -35.89 21.95
CA THR A 287 -7.23 -37.09 21.50
C THR A 287 -6.35 -37.66 22.61
N ALA A 288 -6.52 -38.94 22.95
CA ALA A 288 -5.72 -39.55 24.02
C ALA A 288 -4.22 -39.47 23.72
N THR A 289 -3.39 -39.13 24.72
CA THR A 289 -1.92 -39.01 24.56
C THR A 289 -1.26 -40.32 24.08
N SER A 290 -1.92 -41.46 24.28
CA SER A 290 -1.51 -42.78 23.80
C SER A 290 -1.46 -42.92 22.28
N VAL A 291 -2.16 -42.04 21.56
CA VAL A 291 -2.21 -42.03 20.08
C VAL A 291 -0.85 -41.64 19.48
N PHE A 292 -0.10 -40.75 20.12
CA PHE A 292 1.22 -40.33 19.63
C PHE A 292 2.28 -41.41 19.88
N ASN A 293 2.64 -42.17 18.85
CA ASN A 293 3.58 -43.29 18.98
C ASN A 293 4.39 -43.61 17.70
N PRO A 294 5.12 -42.64 17.12
CA PRO A 294 5.91 -42.89 15.92
C PRO A 294 7.04 -43.89 16.21
N LYS A 295 7.06 -45.00 15.47
CA LYS A 295 7.98 -46.14 15.73
C LYS A 295 9.38 -45.95 15.16
N GLU A 296 9.50 -45.15 14.11
CA GLU A 296 10.74 -44.99 13.35
C GLU A 296 11.12 -43.51 13.21
N LEU A 297 10.76 -42.68 14.18
CA LEU A 297 11.02 -41.24 14.12
C LEU A 297 12.51 -40.96 13.92
N ASP A 298 12.82 -40.15 12.89
CA ASP A 298 14.19 -39.84 12.49
C ASP A 298 14.30 -38.38 12.00
N THR A 299 14.60 -37.46 12.92
CA THR A 299 14.82 -36.04 12.64
C THR A 299 16.07 -35.78 11.78
N ASP A 300 17.04 -36.69 11.83
CA ASP A 300 18.23 -36.70 10.97
C ASP A 300 17.82 -36.87 9.50
N GLN A 301 16.84 -37.75 9.23
CA GLN A 301 16.25 -37.94 7.88
C GLN A 301 15.50 -36.70 7.40
N TRP A 302 14.78 -36.01 8.30
CA TRP A 302 14.05 -34.79 7.95
C TRP A 302 15.03 -33.70 7.50
N VAL A 303 16.01 -33.41 8.35
CA VAL A 303 16.99 -32.36 8.13
C VAL A 303 17.87 -32.63 6.90
N LYS A 304 18.28 -33.88 6.66
CA LYS A 304 19.02 -34.25 5.43
C LYS A 304 18.19 -34.01 4.17
N THR A 305 16.91 -34.40 4.19
CA THR A 305 16.00 -34.21 3.05
C THR A 305 15.82 -32.73 2.74
N ILE A 306 15.53 -31.92 3.76
CA ILE A 306 15.37 -30.46 3.68
C ILE A 306 16.65 -29.80 3.15
N LYS A 307 17.82 -30.13 3.71
CA LYS A 307 19.10 -29.57 3.27
C LYS A 307 19.44 -29.92 1.82
N SER A 308 19.08 -31.12 1.35
CA SER A 308 19.40 -31.59 -0.01
C SER A 308 18.80 -30.73 -1.14
N VAL A 309 17.74 -29.97 -0.81
CA VAL A 309 17.07 -29.05 -1.74
C VAL A 309 17.45 -27.58 -1.55
N GLY A 310 18.40 -27.29 -0.66
CA GLY A 310 18.93 -25.94 -0.44
C GLY A 310 18.12 -25.08 0.53
N MET A 311 17.16 -25.65 1.24
CA MET A 311 16.48 -24.98 2.35
C MET A 311 17.48 -24.70 3.48
N LYS A 312 17.31 -23.56 4.18
CA LYS A 312 18.28 -23.06 5.18
C LYS A 312 17.79 -23.15 6.62
N GLY A 313 16.57 -23.60 6.82
CA GLY A 313 15.98 -23.81 8.14
C GLY A 313 14.74 -24.69 8.08
N VAL A 314 14.24 -25.03 9.26
CA VAL A 314 13.01 -25.78 9.48
C VAL A 314 12.27 -25.17 10.67
N ILE A 315 10.97 -24.95 10.50
CA ILE A 315 10.07 -24.56 11.59
C ILE A 315 9.16 -25.76 11.86
N ILE A 316 8.98 -26.11 13.13
CA ILE A 316 8.13 -27.23 13.55
C ILE A 316 6.94 -26.76 14.38
N THR A 317 5.78 -27.39 14.18
CA THR A 317 4.58 -27.21 15.01
C THR A 317 4.74 -27.80 16.40
N ALA A 318 5.55 -27.16 17.25
CA ALA A 318 5.85 -27.63 18.61
C ALA A 318 4.58 -27.88 19.43
N LYS A 319 3.56 -27.05 19.21
CA LYS A 319 2.16 -27.27 19.62
C LYS A 319 1.24 -26.76 18.52
N HIS A 320 0.28 -27.55 18.07
CA HIS A 320 -0.74 -27.14 17.11
C HIS A 320 -2.05 -26.74 17.82
N HIS A 321 -3.13 -26.45 17.08
CA HIS A 321 -4.43 -26.05 17.65
C HIS A 321 -5.01 -27.09 18.61
N ASP A 322 -4.66 -28.37 18.46
CA ASP A 322 -5.09 -29.44 19.37
C ASP A 322 -4.53 -29.30 20.79
N GLY A 323 -3.50 -28.48 21.01
CA GLY A 323 -2.87 -28.24 22.31
C GLY A 323 -1.81 -29.26 22.73
N PHE A 324 -1.57 -30.33 21.96
CA PHE A 324 -0.58 -31.36 22.34
C PHE A 324 0.85 -30.87 22.11
N CYS A 325 1.65 -30.93 23.17
CA CYS A 325 3.03 -30.43 23.15
C CYS A 325 4.04 -31.54 22.78
N LEU A 326 4.87 -31.28 21.77
CA LEU A 326 5.89 -32.20 21.25
C LEU A 326 7.19 -32.24 22.10
N TRP A 327 7.22 -31.48 23.19
CA TRP A 327 8.28 -31.50 24.19
C TRP A 327 7.68 -31.77 25.57
N PRO A 328 8.46 -32.27 26.55
CA PRO A 328 7.97 -32.55 27.90
C PRO A 328 7.81 -31.25 28.71
N SER A 329 6.86 -30.40 28.31
CA SER A 329 6.56 -29.13 28.98
C SER A 329 6.21 -29.35 30.46
N LYS A 330 6.69 -28.44 31.32
CA LYS A 330 6.33 -28.47 32.76
C LYS A 330 4.91 -27.98 33.03
N TYR A 331 4.28 -27.34 32.05
CA TYR A 331 3.03 -26.62 32.23
C TYR A 331 1.79 -27.42 31.78
N THR A 332 1.96 -28.60 31.17
CA THR A 332 0.83 -29.47 30.78
C THR A 332 1.18 -30.95 30.80
N GLU A 333 0.22 -31.77 31.19
CA GLU A 333 0.28 -33.23 31.04
C GLU A 333 -0.15 -33.69 29.63
N TYR A 334 -0.72 -32.80 28.82
CA TYR A 334 -1.09 -33.06 27.42
C TYR A 334 0.12 -32.88 26.49
N SER A 335 1.12 -33.74 26.68
CA SER A 335 2.40 -33.68 25.97
C SER A 335 3.00 -35.07 25.76
N VAL A 336 4.13 -35.13 25.03
CA VAL A 336 4.91 -36.36 24.81
C VAL A 336 5.31 -37.07 26.11
N LYS A 337 5.35 -36.36 27.25
CA LYS A 337 5.60 -36.91 28.60
C LYS A 337 4.65 -38.07 28.94
N ASN A 338 3.40 -38.00 28.49
CA ASN A 338 2.37 -39.02 28.73
C ASN A 338 2.04 -39.83 27.48
N SER A 339 2.91 -39.81 26.47
CA SER A 339 2.80 -40.66 25.29
C SER A 339 3.65 -41.93 25.44
N PRO A 340 3.29 -43.04 24.77
CA PRO A 340 4.10 -44.26 24.76
C PRO A 340 5.41 -44.09 23.96
N TRP A 341 5.51 -43.04 23.14
CA TRP A 341 6.73 -42.76 22.38
C TRP A 341 7.93 -42.57 23.31
N LYS A 342 8.97 -43.38 23.10
CA LYS A 342 10.16 -43.45 23.96
C LYS A 342 9.84 -43.57 25.45
N ASN A 343 8.77 -44.30 25.80
CA ASN A 343 8.31 -44.50 27.18
C ASN A 343 8.08 -43.18 27.94
N GLY A 344 7.51 -42.17 27.29
CA GLY A 344 7.23 -40.86 27.89
C GLY A 344 8.48 -39.99 28.12
N LYS A 345 9.64 -40.40 27.62
CA LYS A 345 10.92 -39.68 27.78
C LYS A 345 11.39 -38.98 26.50
N GLY A 346 10.57 -39.01 25.45
CA GLY A 346 10.88 -38.35 24.20
C GLY A 346 10.79 -36.83 24.29
N ASP A 347 11.64 -36.14 23.53
CA ASP A 347 11.60 -34.70 23.33
C ASP A 347 11.90 -34.41 21.86
N LEU A 348 10.84 -34.21 21.08
CA LEU A 348 10.98 -34.09 19.64
C LEU A 348 11.63 -32.76 19.25
N ILE A 349 11.40 -31.70 20.04
CA ILE A 349 12.00 -30.39 19.77
C ILE A 349 13.51 -30.48 20.00
N LYS A 350 13.96 -31.18 21.04
CA LYS A 350 15.39 -31.45 21.26
C LYS A 350 16.02 -32.29 20.15
N GLU A 351 15.37 -33.38 19.74
CA GLU A 351 15.88 -34.24 18.67
C GLU A 351 16.01 -33.51 17.32
N LEU A 352 15.07 -32.60 17.03
CA LEU A 352 15.14 -31.77 15.82
C LEU A 352 16.21 -30.68 15.95
N ALA A 353 16.32 -30.03 17.12
CA ALA A 353 17.35 -29.03 17.39
C ALA A 353 18.76 -29.61 17.19
N ASP A 354 19.01 -30.81 17.73
CA ASP A 354 20.30 -31.50 17.61
C ASP A 354 20.61 -31.88 16.16
N SER A 355 19.60 -32.30 15.40
CA SER A 355 19.74 -32.58 13.97
C SER A 355 20.03 -31.31 13.18
N CYS A 356 19.35 -30.21 13.50
CA CYS A 356 19.57 -28.90 12.88
C CYS A 356 21.00 -28.42 13.12
N GLU A 357 21.49 -28.49 14.36
CA GLU A 357 22.87 -28.16 14.70
C GLU A 357 23.87 -29.05 13.95
N LYS A 358 23.66 -30.37 13.98
CA LYS A 358 24.51 -31.37 13.32
C LYS A 358 24.67 -31.13 11.82
N TYR A 359 23.62 -30.71 11.13
CA TYR A 359 23.64 -30.51 9.67
C TYR A 359 23.64 -29.03 9.25
N GLY A 360 23.67 -28.08 10.17
CA GLY A 360 23.74 -26.65 9.87
C GLY A 360 22.44 -26.08 9.26
N LEU A 361 21.27 -26.54 9.71
CA LEU A 361 20.00 -25.85 9.49
C LEU A 361 19.64 -24.98 10.68
N LYS A 362 18.91 -23.89 10.44
CA LYS A 362 18.33 -23.07 11.50
C LYS A 362 17.00 -23.66 11.99
N LEU A 363 16.74 -23.60 13.29
CA LEU A 363 15.48 -24.03 13.89
C LEU A 363 14.52 -22.85 14.11
N GLY A 364 13.27 -23.02 13.72
CA GLY A 364 12.16 -22.14 14.08
C GLY A 364 11.08 -22.90 14.84
N ILE A 365 10.22 -22.16 15.55
CA ILE A 365 9.18 -22.73 16.40
C ILE A 365 7.83 -22.15 16.01
N TYR A 366 6.88 -23.02 15.68
CA TYR A 366 5.45 -22.69 15.68
C TYR A 366 4.87 -23.06 17.05
N LEU A 367 4.18 -22.11 17.66
CA LEU A 367 3.46 -22.30 18.91
C LEU A 367 2.05 -21.72 18.74
N SER A 368 1.06 -22.60 18.60
CA SER A 368 -0.31 -22.16 18.35
C SER A 368 -0.85 -21.28 19.48
N PRO A 369 -1.30 -20.04 19.18
CA PRO A 369 -1.97 -19.20 20.16
C PRO A 369 -3.34 -19.76 20.55
N TRP A 370 -4.08 -20.32 19.58
CA TRP A 370 -5.29 -21.08 19.83
C TRP A 370 -4.98 -22.47 20.37
N ASP A 371 -5.56 -22.82 21.51
CA ASP A 371 -5.38 -24.11 22.16
C ASP A 371 -6.75 -24.72 22.51
N ARG A 372 -7.12 -25.78 21.78
CA ARG A 372 -8.39 -26.49 21.91
C ARG A 372 -8.40 -27.50 23.06
N ASN A 373 -7.27 -27.73 23.74
CA ASN A 373 -7.19 -28.61 24.90
C ASN A 373 -7.33 -27.83 26.22
N HIS A 374 -6.67 -26.68 26.35
CA HIS A 374 -6.51 -26.03 27.66
C HIS A 374 -7.83 -25.44 28.20
N LEU A 375 -8.20 -25.80 29.43
CA LEU A 375 -9.45 -25.39 30.09
C LEU A 375 -9.62 -23.87 30.18
N SER A 376 -8.53 -23.12 30.35
CA SER A 376 -8.57 -21.66 30.50
C SER A 376 -8.42 -20.88 29.19
N TYR A 377 -8.38 -21.53 28.02
CA TYR A 377 -8.25 -20.80 26.75
C TYR A 377 -9.36 -19.73 26.59
N GLY A 378 -9.00 -18.49 26.30
CA GLY A 378 -9.92 -17.35 26.29
C GLY A 378 -10.05 -16.61 27.63
N GLN A 379 -9.36 -17.04 28.68
CA GLN A 379 -9.21 -16.35 29.96
C GLN A 379 -7.76 -15.84 30.14
N GLU A 380 -7.54 -14.95 31.10
CA GLU A 380 -6.22 -14.32 31.33
C GLU A 380 -5.17 -15.34 31.79
N GLU A 381 -5.56 -16.36 32.55
CA GLU A 381 -4.67 -17.40 33.08
C GLU A 381 -4.01 -18.22 31.96
N TYR A 382 -4.68 -18.38 30.81
CA TYR A 382 -4.08 -19.06 29.66
C TYR A 382 -2.89 -18.28 29.08
N LEU A 383 -2.88 -16.95 29.19
CA LEU A 383 -1.77 -16.15 28.67
C LEU A 383 -0.48 -16.39 29.44
N GLU A 384 -0.57 -16.61 30.76
CA GLU A 384 0.58 -17.03 31.56
C GLU A 384 1.08 -18.41 31.13
N TYR A 385 0.19 -19.39 30.99
CA TYR A 385 0.50 -20.73 30.46
C TYR A 385 1.22 -20.66 29.10
N PHE A 386 0.65 -19.91 28.15
CA PHE A 386 1.20 -19.75 26.81
C PHE A 386 2.60 -19.11 26.82
N ARG A 387 2.79 -18.04 27.59
CA ARG A 387 4.08 -17.33 27.72
C ARG A 387 5.14 -18.17 28.42
N ASN A 388 4.73 -18.99 29.39
CA ASN A 388 5.60 -19.95 30.06
C ASN A 388 6.11 -21.04 29.10
N GLN A 389 5.23 -21.60 28.26
CA GLN A 389 5.62 -22.55 27.21
C GLN A 389 6.54 -21.92 26.17
N LEU A 390 6.26 -20.67 25.76
CA LEU A 390 7.15 -19.90 24.91
C LEU A 390 8.54 -19.74 25.56
N GLY A 391 8.59 -19.45 26.85
CA GLY A 391 9.84 -19.38 27.61
C GLY A 391 10.67 -20.66 27.57
N GLU A 392 10.04 -21.83 27.73
CA GLU A 392 10.72 -23.14 27.61
C GLU A 392 11.33 -23.33 26.20
N LEU A 393 10.53 -23.07 25.16
CA LEU A 393 10.93 -23.26 23.76
C LEU A 393 12.06 -22.32 23.33
N LEU A 394 12.08 -21.10 23.86
CA LEU A 394 13.09 -20.11 23.50
C LEU A 394 14.34 -20.14 24.38
N THR A 395 14.35 -20.94 25.45
CA THR A 395 15.51 -21.06 26.36
C THR A 395 16.29 -22.35 26.14
N ASN A 396 15.59 -23.48 25.93
CA ASN A 396 16.20 -24.81 26.11
C ASN A 396 16.73 -25.46 24.82
N TYR A 397 16.40 -24.91 23.64
CA TYR A 397 16.62 -25.56 22.34
C TYR A 397 17.59 -24.80 21.42
N GLY A 398 18.41 -23.92 21.99
CA GLY A 398 19.43 -23.17 21.26
C GLY A 398 18.89 -21.98 20.46
N PRO A 399 19.62 -21.50 19.43
CA PRO A 399 19.23 -20.33 18.66
C PRO A 399 18.00 -20.59 17.78
N ILE A 400 16.97 -19.76 17.94
CA ILE A 400 15.75 -19.78 17.13
C ILE A 400 15.83 -18.66 16.09
N PHE A 401 15.58 -18.98 14.81
CA PHE A 401 15.58 -17.96 13.75
C PHE A 401 14.22 -17.31 13.53
N GLU A 402 13.14 -18.02 13.87
CA GLU A 402 11.77 -17.58 13.63
C GLU A 402 10.81 -18.18 14.66
N VAL A 403 9.89 -17.35 15.15
CA VAL A 403 8.77 -17.76 15.99
C VAL A 403 7.47 -17.46 15.24
N TRP A 404 6.66 -18.50 15.05
CA TRP A 404 5.46 -18.46 14.22
C TRP A 404 4.21 -18.51 15.09
N PHE A 405 3.43 -17.43 15.07
CA PHE A 405 2.15 -17.31 15.77
C PHE A 405 0.99 -17.24 14.78
N ASP A 406 0.08 -18.21 14.88
CA ASP A 406 -1.08 -18.35 14.01
C ASP A 406 -2.17 -17.28 14.21
N GLY A 407 -2.83 -16.92 13.11
CA GLY A 407 -4.00 -16.04 13.07
C GLY A 407 -5.33 -16.71 13.39
N ALA A 408 -5.41 -18.04 13.25
CA ALA A 408 -6.54 -18.85 13.66
C ALA A 408 -6.69 -18.78 15.18
N ASN A 409 -7.80 -18.18 15.64
CA ASN A 409 -7.98 -17.79 17.04
C ASN A 409 -9.46 -17.91 17.42
N GLY A 410 -9.78 -18.96 18.18
CA GLY A 410 -11.13 -19.25 18.68
C GLY A 410 -11.94 -20.15 17.76
N GLY A 411 -12.98 -20.75 18.33
CA GLY A 411 -13.77 -21.80 17.71
C GLY A 411 -14.26 -22.81 18.74
N ASP A 412 -14.78 -23.93 18.25
CA ASP A 412 -15.12 -25.09 19.05
C ASP A 412 -13.85 -25.81 19.54
N GLY A 413 -13.91 -26.45 20.71
CA GLY A 413 -12.79 -27.23 21.22
C GLY A 413 -13.15 -28.02 22.47
N TYR A 414 -12.29 -28.98 22.82
CA TYR A 414 -12.46 -29.79 24.02
C TYR A 414 -12.39 -28.97 25.31
N TYR A 415 -11.43 -28.04 25.38
CA TYR A 415 -11.20 -27.09 26.47
C TYR A 415 -11.35 -27.71 27.87
N GLY A 416 -10.55 -28.73 28.17
CA GLY A 416 -10.55 -29.43 29.46
C GLY A 416 -11.82 -30.23 29.74
N GLY A 417 -12.61 -30.57 28.71
CA GLY A 417 -13.88 -31.29 28.84
C GLY A 417 -15.13 -30.42 28.77
N ALA A 418 -14.99 -29.10 28.68
CA ALA A 418 -16.12 -28.19 28.55
C ALA A 418 -16.87 -28.36 27.22
N LYS A 419 -16.16 -28.72 26.14
CA LYS A 419 -16.72 -28.98 24.80
C LYS A 419 -17.62 -27.85 24.29
N ASP A 420 -17.12 -26.63 24.36
CA ASP A 420 -17.86 -25.41 23.99
C ASP A 420 -17.18 -24.64 22.85
N ILE A 421 -17.73 -23.46 22.51
CA ILE A 421 -17.19 -22.54 21.50
C ILE A 421 -16.69 -21.29 22.19
N ARG A 422 -15.43 -20.93 21.97
CA ARG A 422 -14.79 -19.77 22.57
C ARG A 422 -14.33 -18.78 21.53
N LYS A 423 -14.61 -17.49 21.76
CA LYS A 423 -14.19 -16.39 20.91
C LYS A 423 -13.37 -15.41 21.75
N VAL A 424 -12.25 -14.97 21.20
CA VAL A 424 -11.38 -13.98 21.82
C VAL A 424 -11.31 -12.75 20.94
N ASP A 425 -11.18 -11.57 21.55
CA ASP A 425 -10.80 -10.39 20.79
C ASP A 425 -9.34 -10.52 20.37
N LYS A 426 -9.12 -10.95 19.12
CA LYS A 426 -7.80 -11.22 18.55
C LYS A 426 -6.84 -10.01 18.64
N LYS A 427 -7.40 -8.79 18.70
CA LYS A 427 -6.61 -7.56 18.79
C LYS A 427 -6.00 -7.36 20.17
N THR A 428 -6.74 -7.70 21.23
CA THR A 428 -6.38 -7.33 22.61
C THR A 428 -6.03 -8.52 23.49
N TYR A 429 -6.71 -9.67 23.32
CA TYR A 429 -6.62 -10.81 24.23
C TYR A 429 -5.20 -11.33 24.44
N TYR A 430 -4.41 -11.52 23.38
CA TYR A 430 -3.07 -12.11 23.51
C TYR A 430 -2.01 -11.17 24.10
N GLU A 431 -2.34 -9.88 24.25
CA GLU A 431 -1.45 -8.80 24.65
C GLU A 431 -0.08 -8.95 23.98
N TRP A 432 -0.08 -8.94 22.65
CA TRP A 432 1.08 -9.30 21.83
C TRP A 432 2.36 -8.55 22.20
N ASP A 433 2.29 -7.33 22.72
CA ASP A 433 3.46 -6.59 23.19
C ASP A 433 4.20 -7.32 24.33
N LYS A 434 3.48 -7.92 25.29
CA LYS A 434 4.07 -8.70 26.38
C LYS A 434 4.69 -10.00 25.83
N THR A 435 3.94 -10.71 24.99
CA THR A 435 4.37 -11.98 24.40
C THR A 435 5.58 -11.82 23.49
N THR A 436 5.57 -10.83 22.59
CA THR A 436 6.69 -10.56 21.68
C THR A 436 7.94 -10.07 22.42
N SER A 437 7.78 -9.37 23.55
CA SER A 437 8.91 -8.96 24.42
C SER A 437 9.70 -10.15 24.98
N ILE A 438 9.04 -11.30 25.23
CA ILE A 438 9.72 -12.55 25.61
C ILE A 438 10.63 -13.01 24.47
N VAL A 439 10.12 -13.04 23.24
CA VAL A 439 10.93 -13.39 22.05
C VAL A 439 12.11 -12.43 21.89
N ARG A 440 11.89 -11.12 22.06
CA ARG A 440 12.96 -10.12 21.98
C ARG A 440 14.05 -10.31 23.02
N THR A 441 13.67 -10.73 24.22
CA THR A 441 14.60 -10.93 25.34
C THR A 441 15.41 -12.21 25.17
N LEU A 442 14.73 -13.33 24.90
CA LEU A 442 15.36 -14.65 24.86
C LEU A 442 16.04 -14.93 23.51
N GLN A 443 15.47 -14.45 22.41
CA GLN A 443 15.91 -14.73 21.04
C GLN A 443 15.94 -13.45 20.20
N PRO A 444 16.82 -12.47 20.52
CA PRO A 444 16.86 -11.16 19.86
C PRO A 444 17.17 -11.20 18.36
N LYS A 445 17.64 -12.35 17.85
CA LYS A 445 17.91 -12.57 16.41
C LYS A 445 16.73 -13.19 15.67
N ALA A 446 15.72 -13.70 16.36
CA ALA A 446 14.54 -14.29 15.74
C ALA A 446 13.64 -13.21 15.13
N VAL A 447 13.08 -13.51 13.96
CA VAL A 447 11.91 -12.80 13.45
C VAL A 447 10.64 -13.42 14.04
N ILE A 448 9.59 -12.61 14.17
CA ILE A 448 8.27 -13.04 14.63
C ILE A 448 7.30 -12.93 13.45
N PHE A 449 6.71 -14.07 13.09
CA PHE A 449 5.61 -14.16 12.16
C PHE A 449 4.27 -14.06 12.88
N SER A 450 3.36 -13.30 12.27
CA SER A 450 1.91 -13.54 12.32
C SER A 450 1.31 -13.07 11.00
N ASP A 451 -0.01 -13.14 10.83
CA ASP A 451 -0.71 -12.61 9.65
C ASP A 451 -0.21 -11.21 9.28
N ALA A 452 -0.04 -10.33 10.27
CA ALA A 452 0.26 -8.91 10.09
C ALA A 452 1.62 -8.45 10.67
N GLY A 453 2.50 -9.36 11.11
CA GLY A 453 3.78 -9.01 11.73
C GLY A 453 3.95 -9.48 13.19
N PRO A 454 4.89 -8.92 13.97
CA PRO A 454 5.48 -7.60 13.80
C PRO A 454 6.71 -7.56 12.90
N ASP A 455 7.41 -8.68 12.62
CA ASP A 455 8.61 -8.66 11.79
C ASP A 455 8.36 -9.08 10.37
N ILE A 456 7.57 -10.15 10.17
CA ILE A 456 7.23 -10.69 8.85
C ILE A 456 5.75 -11.04 8.82
N ARG A 457 5.13 -10.96 7.65
CA ARG A 457 3.68 -11.09 7.46
C ARG A 457 3.32 -12.23 6.53
N TRP A 458 2.09 -12.69 6.66
CA TRP A 458 1.51 -13.69 5.76
C TRP A 458 1.34 -13.15 4.33
N VAL A 459 1.41 -14.05 3.35
CA VAL A 459 1.17 -13.73 1.92
C VAL A 459 -0.33 -13.58 1.58
N GLY A 460 -1.22 -13.96 2.49
CA GLY A 460 -2.66 -13.85 2.29
C GLY A 460 -3.27 -14.97 1.44
N ASN A 461 -2.59 -16.10 1.31
CA ASN A 461 -3.08 -17.33 0.70
C ASN A 461 -2.18 -18.52 1.07
N GLU A 462 -2.71 -19.73 0.95
CA GLU A 462 -1.95 -20.98 1.16
C GLU A 462 -1.63 -21.68 -0.18
N THR A 463 -1.79 -20.99 -1.32
CA THR A 463 -1.50 -21.54 -2.66
C THR A 463 -0.04 -21.36 -3.07
N GLY A 464 0.76 -20.67 -2.25
CA GLY A 464 2.18 -20.45 -2.47
C GLY A 464 2.48 -19.29 -3.43
N GLN A 465 1.62 -18.26 -3.46
CA GLN A 465 1.70 -17.20 -4.47
C GLN A 465 1.78 -15.80 -3.85
N ALA A 466 2.96 -15.20 -3.87
CA ALA A 466 3.12 -13.78 -3.60
C ALA A 466 2.58 -12.92 -4.76
N LYS A 467 2.11 -11.71 -4.42
CA LYS A 467 1.59 -10.76 -5.40
C LYS A 467 2.70 -10.30 -6.35
N LEU A 468 2.34 -10.01 -7.60
CA LEU A 468 3.30 -9.49 -8.59
C LEU A 468 3.93 -8.16 -8.13
N THR A 469 3.12 -7.30 -7.51
CA THR A 469 3.55 -6.12 -6.77
C THR A 469 3.58 -6.50 -5.29
N SER A 470 4.76 -6.53 -4.68
CA SER A 470 4.98 -6.93 -3.29
C SER A 470 5.90 -5.93 -2.58
N TRP A 471 5.27 -5.02 -1.84
CA TRP A 471 5.92 -4.05 -0.97
C TRP A 471 6.18 -4.70 0.40
N ALA A 472 7.41 -4.64 0.89
CA ALA A 472 7.71 -4.91 2.31
C ALA A 472 7.14 -3.83 3.25
N PRO A 473 7.09 -2.54 2.86
CA PRO A 473 6.40 -1.51 3.64
C PRO A 473 4.90 -1.79 3.84
N ILE A 474 4.40 -1.53 5.06
CA ILE A 474 2.98 -1.59 5.41
C ILE A 474 2.64 -0.61 6.55
N PHE A 475 1.38 -0.17 6.69
CA PHE A 475 0.92 0.63 7.83
C PHE A 475 0.49 -0.28 8.98
N LYS A 476 1.45 -0.67 9.83
CA LYS A 476 1.21 -1.59 10.95
C LYS A 476 0.14 -1.09 11.94
N ASP A 477 0.05 0.22 12.16
CA ASP A 477 -0.80 0.81 13.20
C ASP A 477 -2.31 0.51 13.02
N SER A 478 -2.72 0.09 11.80
CA SER A 478 -4.10 -0.31 11.49
C SER A 478 -4.29 -1.82 11.35
N LEU A 479 -3.25 -2.63 11.58
CA LEU A 479 -3.24 -4.07 11.38
C LEU A 479 -2.90 -4.79 12.69
N TYR A 480 -3.43 -6.00 12.87
CA TYR A 480 -3.18 -6.82 14.04
C TYR A 480 -3.19 -8.32 13.67
N PRO A 481 -2.50 -9.19 14.45
CA PRO A 481 -2.48 -10.63 14.21
C PRO A 481 -3.90 -11.24 14.17
N GLY A 482 -4.16 -12.14 13.22
CA GLY A 482 -5.47 -12.76 13.03
C GLY A 482 -6.60 -11.84 12.50
N MET A 483 -6.27 -10.65 12.00
CA MET A 483 -7.22 -9.69 11.42
C MET A 483 -8.03 -10.30 10.26
N VAL A 484 -9.35 -10.03 10.27
CA VAL A 484 -10.24 -10.41 9.18
C VAL A 484 -9.88 -9.63 7.91
N ASP A 485 -9.91 -10.29 6.75
CA ASP A 485 -9.59 -9.72 5.44
C ASP A 485 -8.16 -9.20 5.25
N PHE A 486 -7.19 -9.72 6.03
CA PHE A 486 -5.78 -9.34 5.88
C PHE A 486 -5.26 -9.45 4.43
N ASN A 487 -5.83 -10.37 3.63
CA ASN A 487 -5.54 -10.56 2.21
C ASN A 487 -5.58 -9.27 1.39
N LYS A 488 -6.40 -8.27 1.77
CA LYS A 488 -6.46 -6.93 1.13
C LYS A 488 -5.13 -6.16 1.23
N PHE A 489 -4.32 -6.47 2.23
CA PHE A 489 -3.03 -5.83 2.51
C PHE A 489 -1.82 -6.72 2.18
N SER A 490 -2.05 -7.94 1.67
CA SER A 490 -1.00 -8.91 1.35
C SER A 490 0.07 -8.39 0.38
N SER A 491 -0.30 -7.52 -0.57
CA SER A 491 0.65 -6.85 -1.48
C SER A 491 1.58 -5.86 -0.80
N GLY A 492 1.34 -5.55 0.48
CA GLY A 492 1.94 -4.43 1.17
C GLY A 492 1.38 -3.11 0.65
N GLN A 493 1.89 -2.02 1.21
CA GLN A 493 1.43 -0.68 0.90
C GLN A 493 2.66 0.16 0.59
N GLU A 494 2.71 0.71 -0.62
CA GLU A 494 3.86 1.46 -1.12
C GLU A 494 4.37 2.47 -0.08
N ASN A 495 3.46 3.27 0.49
CA ASN A 495 3.76 4.32 1.47
C ASN A 495 3.75 3.87 2.94
N GLY A 496 3.76 2.56 3.21
CA GLY A 496 3.76 2.01 4.55
C GLY A 496 4.94 2.50 5.41
N THR A 497 4.70 2.61 6.71
CA THR A 497 5.66 3.17 7.69
C THR A 497 6.52 2.12 8.37
N HIS A 498 6.23 0.84 8.18
CA HIS A 498 6.92 -0.27 8.84
C HIS A 498 7.42 -1.29 7.81
N TRP A 499 8.65 -1.76 7.96
CA TRP A 499 9.18 -2.84 7.14
C TRP A 499 8.68 -4.17 7.70
N ILE A 500 7.73 -4.83 7.03
CA ILE A 500 7.18 -6.12 7.44
C ILE A 500 7.05 -7.00 6.19
N PRO A 501 8.13 -7.59 5.67
CA PRO A 501 8.14 -8.31 4.41
C PRO A 501 7.30 -9.59 4.48
N THR A 502 6.97 -10.10 3.30
CA THR A 502 6.08 -11.25 3.13
C THR A 502 6.81 -12.57 3.25
N GLU A 503 6.20 -13.51 3.96
CA GLU A 503 6.47 -14.94 3.91
C GLU A 503 5.37 -15.65 3.12
N THR A 504 5.75 -16.52 2.18
CA THR A 504 4.83 -17.34 1.40
C THR A 504 4.85 -18.78 1.89
N ASP A 505 3.83 -19.15 2.65
CA ASP A 505 3.60 -20.48 3.17
C ASP A 505 2.71 -21.31 2.22
N VAL A 506 3.04 -22.59 2.10
CA VAL A 506 2.27 -23.57 1.30
C VAL A 506 2.71 -24.99 1.62
N SER A 507 1.78 -25.95 1.57
CA SER A 507 2.11 -27.36 1.69
C SER A 507 2.59 -27.99 0.38
N ILE A 508 3.50 -28.96 0.45
CA ILE A 508 3.84 -29.83 -0.68
C ILE A 508 2.66 -30.72 -1.10
N ARG A 509 1.69 -30.93 -0.22
CA ARG A 509 0.44 -31.68 -0.41
C ARG A 509 -0.79 -30.75 -0.43
N PRO A 510 -2.00 -31.26 -0.66
CA PRO A 510 -3.23 -30.51 -0.42
C PRO A 510 -3.39 -30.05 1.04
N GLY A 511 -3.19 -30.97 1.99
CA GLY A 511 -3.26 -30.70 3.45
C GLY A 511 -1.91 -30.32 4.06
N TRP A 512 -1.95 -29.78 5.28
CA TRP A 512 -0.77 -29.48 6.08
C TRP A 512 -0.25 -30.71 6.79
N TYR A 513 -1.12 -31.59 7.28
CA TYR A 513 -0.74 -32.86 7.91
C TYR A 513 -0.58 -33.98 6.89
N TYR A 514 0.01 -35.08 7.33
CA TYR A 514 0.12 -36.28 6.49
C TYR A 514 -1.23 -36.98 6.41
N HIS A 515 -1.68 -37.21 5.19
CA HIS A 515 -2.80 -38.06 4.83
C HIS A 515 -2.34 -39.05 3.76
N GLU A 516 -2.64 -40.34 3.97
CA GLU A 516 -2.23 -41.42 3.06
C GLU A 516 -2.90 -41.28 1.68
N ASP A 517 -4.17 -40.84 1.65
CA ASP A 517 -4.91 -40.57 0.41
C ASP A 517 -4.31 -39.44 -0.45
N GLN A 518 -3.45 -38.60 0.15
CA GLN A 518 -2.73 -37.52 -0.53
C GLN A 518 -1.34 -37.94 -1.05
N ASP A 519 -0.90 -39.19 -0.86
CA ASP A 519 0.43 -39.65 -1.31
C ASP A 519 0.62 -39.50 -2.82
N SER A 520 -0.45 -39.65 -3.59
CA SER A 520 -0.47 -39.47 -5.05
C SER A 520 -0.65 -38.00 -5.48
N LEU A 521 -0.95 -37.10 -4.53
CA LEU A 521 -1.28 -35.69 -4.76
C LEU A 521 -0.14 -34.74 -4.38
N VAL A 522 1.04 -35.27 -4.06
CA VAL A 522 2.26 -34.48 -3.84
C VAL A 522 2.51 -33.59 -5.07
N LYS A 523 2.67 -32.29 -4.85
CA LYS A 523 2.91 -31.31 -5.91
C LYS A 523 4.14 -31.72 -6.73
N SER A 524 3.98 -31.76 -8.05
CA SER A 524 5.06 -32.14 -8.95
C SER A 524 6.25 -31.17 -8.85
N PRO A 525 7.48 -31.62 -9.18
CA PRO A 525 8.66 -30.76 -9.23
C PRO A 525 8.46 -29.46 -10.03
N LYS A 526 7.73 -29.54 -11.15
CA LYS A 526 7.41 -28.38 -11.98
C LYS A 526 6.50 -27.40 -11.24
N LYS A 527 5.45 -27.87 -10.56
CA LYS A 527 4.57 -26.99 -9.78
C LYS A 527 5.31 -26.34 -8.61
N LEU A 528 6.19 -27.09 -7.93
CA LEU A 528 7.02 -26.54 -6.85
C LEU A 528 8.01 -25.49 -7.37
N ARG A 529 8.57 -25.69 -8.58
CA ARG A 529 9.40 -24.69 -9.25
C ARG A 529 8.60 -23.42 -9.56
N GLU A 530 7.35 -23.54 -10.03
CA GLU A 530 6.49 -22.37 -10.22
C GLU A 530 6.31 -21.61 -8.91
N ILE A 531 5.95 -22.30 -7.82
CA ILE A 531 5.84 -21.70 -6.48
C ILE A 531 7.12 -20.97 -6.06
N TYR A 532 8.30 -21.53 -6.33
CA TYR A 532 9.59 -20.85 -6.08
C TYR A 532 9.71 -19.50 -6.80
N PHE A 533 9.34 -19.43 -8.09
CA PHE A 533 9.32 -18.17 -8.84
C PHE A 533 8.19 -17.23 -8.39
N GLU A 534 7.07 -17.77 -7.91
CA GLU A 534 5.91 -17.01 -7.44
C GLU A 534 6.02 -16.55 -5.98
N SER A 535 7.08 -16.94 -5.27
CA SER A 535 7.38 -16.55 -3.88
C SER A 535 8.70 -15.77 -3.82
N ILE A 536 9.84 -16.46 -3.78
CA ILE A 536 11.20 -15.89 -3.76
C ILE A 536 11.42 -14.97 -4.96
N GLY A 537 10.87 -15.33 -6.12
CA GLY A 537 10.92 -14.51 -7.32
C GLY A 537 10.06 -13.24 -7.28
N ARG A 538 9.27 -13.00 -6.23
CA ARG A 538 8.36 -11.87 -6.07
C ARG A 538 8.54 -11.15 -4.72
N ASN A 539 9.78 -10.99 -4.26
CA ASN A 539 10.12 -10.28 -3.02
C ASN A 539 9.46 -10.90 -1.77
N SER A 540 9.42 -12.22 -1.69
CA SER A 540 8.94 -12.98 -0.55
C SER A 540 9.98 -14.03 -0.13
N SER A 541 9.79 -14.67 1.02
CA SER A 541 10.39 -15.98 1.29
C SER A 541 9.44 -17.10 0.86
N LEU A 542 9.93 -18.34 0.83
CA LEU A 542 9.13 -19.55 0.65
C LEU A 542 9.28 -20.45 1.88
N LEU A 543 8.17 -20.64 2.58
CA LEU A 543 8.00 -21.61 3.64
C LEU A 543 7.22 -22.81 3.08
N LEU A 544 7.91 -23.90 2.76
CA LEU A 544 7.29 -25.09 2.16
C LEU A 544 7.05 -26.16 3.24
N ASN A 545 5.79 -26.48 3.51
CA ASN A 545 5.43 -27.56 4.42
C ASN A 545 5.67 -28.94 3.82
N ILE A 546 6.29 -29.82 4.62
CA ILE A 546 6.58 -31.22 4.30
C ILE A 546 6.08 -32.06 5.47
N PRO A 547 4.86 -32.62 5.43
CA PRO A 547 4.33 -33.35 6.57
C PRO A 547 5.12 -34.64 6.81
N VAL A 548 5.20 -35.01 8.08
CA VAL A 548 5.81 -36.27 8.52
C VAL A 548 4.71 -37.31 8.70
N ASP A 549 4.95 -38.52 8.19
CA ASP A 549 3.98 -39.61 8.25
C ASP A 549 3.93 -40.30 9.63
N ARG A 550 3.03 -41.27 9.79
CA ARG A 550 2.81 -42.00 11.05
C ARG A 550 4.03 -42.79 11.55
N ARG A 551 5.02 -43.06 10.69
CA ARG A 551 6.29 -43.69 11.10
C ARG A 551 7.20 -42.70 11.82
N GLY A 552 7.01 -41.41 11.58
CA GLY A 552 7.92 -40.34 12.01
C GLY A 552 8.98 -40.01 10.95
N LYS A 553 8.69 -40.22 9.67
CA LYS A 553 9.60 -39.92 8.55
C LYS A 553 8.93 -39.03 7.51
N ILE A 554 9.72 -38.27 6.76
CA ILE A 554 9.24 -37.64 5.52
C ILE A 554 9.00 -38.76 4.51
N HIS A 555 7.79 -38.79 3.95
CA HIS A 555 7.37 -39.83 3.02
C HIS A 555 8.15 -39.79 1.69
N GLN A 556 8.29 -40.95 1.03
CA GLN A 556 9.21 -41.10 -0.10
C GLN A 556 8.82 -40.24 -1.31
N ASN A 557 7.51 -40.06 -1.54
CA ASN A 557 7.01 -39.29 -2.68
C ASN A 557 7.37 -37.81 -2.53
N ASP A 558 7.28 -37.29 -1.32
CA ASP A 558 7.68 -35.93 -0.94
C ASP A 558 9.18 -35.75 -1.15
N SER A 559 9.99 -36.70 -0.66
CA SER A 559 11.43 -36.70 -0.86
C SER A 559 11.81 -36.72 -2.35
N LEU A 560 11.15 -37.54 -3.18
CA LEU A 560 11.37 -37.58 -4.63
C LEU A 560 10.97 -36.28 -5.33
N ALA A 561 9.83 -35.69 -4.95
CA ALA A 561 9.38 -34.40 -5.49
C ALA A 561 10.38 -33.27 -5.16
N LEU A 562 10.89 -33.26 -3.93
CA LEU A 562 11.93 -32.35 -3.45
C LEU A 562 13.25 -32.53 -4.21
N VAL A 563 13.69 -33.78 -4.45
CA VAL A 563 14.87 -34.05 -5.31
C VAL A 563 14.65 -33.52 -6.72
N GLY A 564 13.46 -33.71 -7.29
CA GLY A 564 13.10 -33.14 -8.59
C GLY A 564 13.17 -31.62 -8.62
N LEU A 565 12.63 -30.96 -7.59
CA LEU A 565 12.71 -29.50 -7.44
C LEU A 565 14.16 -29.02 -7.36
N SER A 566 14.99 -29.68 -6.54
CA SER A 566 16.43 -29.37 -6.41
C SER A 566 17.16 -29.45 -7.74
N LYS A 567 16.87 -30.47 -8.56
CA LYS A 567 17.42 -30.60 -9.92
C LYS A 567 17.02 -29.42 -10.80
N LEU A 568 15.75 -29.02 -10.77
CA LEU A 568 15.24 -27.90 -11.58
C LEU A 568 15.86 -26.56 -11.16
N ILE A 569 15.89 -26.25 -9.86
CA ILE A 569 16.51 -25.01 -9.35
C ILE A 569 18.00 -24.96 -9.69
N LYS A 570 18.73 -26.08 -9.50
CA LYS A 570 20.16 -26.15 -9.87
C LYS A 570 20.38 -25.97 -11.36
N ALA A 571 19.48 -26.48 -12.20
CA ALA A 571 19.55 -26.27 -13.65
C ALA A 571 19.27 -24.80 -14.02
N ASP A 572 18.25 -24.19 -13.42
CA ASP A 572 17.86 -22.79 -13.70
C ASP A 572 18.99 -21.79 -13.39
N PHE A 573 19.73 -22.03 -12.30
CA PHE A 573 20.75 -21.10 -11.80
C PHE A 573 22.18 -21.64 -11.93
N LYS A 574 22.40 -22.62 -12.82
CA LYS A 574 23.69 -23.33 -12.99
C LYS A 574 24.86 -22.38 -13.27
N GLU A 575 24.66 -21.40 -14.14
CA GLU A 575 25.68 -20.44 -14.56
C GLU A 575 25.10 -19.02 -14.52
N ASN A 576 25.69 -18.15 -13.69
CA ASN A 576 25.44 -16.72 -13.80
C ASN A 576 26.20 -16.17 -15.02
N ILE A 577 25.51 -16.04 -16.13
CA ILE A 577 26.06 -15.58 -17.42
C ILE A 577 26.63 -14.16 -17.30
N ALA A 578 26.12 -13.36 -16.36
CA ALA A 578 26.60 -12.00 -16.10
C ALA A 578 27.86 -11.93 -15.20
N ALA A 579 28.44 -13.08 -14.79
CA ALA A 579 29.59 -13.09 -13.87
C ALA A 579 30.83 -12.34 -14.41
N ASN A 580 31.09 -12.46 -15.71
CA ASN A 580 32.20 -11.78 -16.40
C ASN A 580 31.74 -10.62 -17.28
N ALA A 581 30.55 -10.07 -17.01
CA ALA A 581 29.99 -8.96 -17.76
C ALA A 581 30.56 -7.62 -17.29
N THR A 582 30.64 -6.66 -18.22
CA THR A 582 30.86 -5.26 -17.88
C THR A 582 29.51 -4.62 -17.53
N PHE A 583 29.43 -3.95 -16.39
CA PHE A 583 28.23 -3.23 -15.95
C PHE A 583 28.42 -1.73 -16.19
N ILE A 584 27.46 -1.08 -16.84
CA ILE A 584 27.43 0.37 -17.03
C ILE A 584 26.18 0.92 -16.35
N ASN A 585 26.36 1.76 -15.34
CA ASN A 585 25.28 2.50 -14.71
C ASN A 585 25.44 3.97 -15.06
N GLN A 586 24.62 4.48 -15.99
CA GLN A 586 24.67 5.89 -16.40
C GLN A 586 24.08 6.81 -15.33
N ASP A 587 23.08 6.31 -14.61
CA ASP A 587 22.34 6.96 -13.55
C ASP A 587 21.74 5.88 -12.60
N PRO A 588 21.12 6.25 -11.47
CA PRO A 588 20.48 5.28 -10.58
C PRO A 588 19.35 4.47 -11.22
N TYR A 589 18.75 4.93 -12.32
CA TYR A 589 17.60 4.34 -12.98
C TYR A 589 17.97 3.37 -14.10
N THR A 590 19.25 3.29 -14.50
CA THR A 590 19.67 2.48 -15.64
C THR A 590 20.86 1.59 -15.29
N GLN A 591 20.72 0.28 -15.51
CA GLN A 591 21.82 -0.69 -15.45
C GLN A 591 21.93 -1.42 -16.79
N GLU A 592 23.07 -1.29 -17.46
CA GLU A 592 23.39 -2.06 -18.65
C GLU A 592 24.39 -3.17 -18.34
N ILE A 593 24.18 -4.34 -18.93
CA ILE A 593 25.00 -5.54 -18.79
C ILE A 593 25.54 -5.89 -20.17
N LEU A 594 26.85 -5.79 -20.33
CA LEU A 594 27.58 -6.10 -21.55
C LEU A 594 28.32 -7.44 -21.38
N LEU A 595 27.84 -8.46 -22.09
CA LEU A 595 28.49 -9.76 -22.16
C LEU A 595 29.62 -9.71 -23.20
N PRO A 596 30.75 -10.42 -22.97
CA PRO A 596 31.85 -10.47 -23.94
C PRO A 596 31.43 -11.05 -25.31
N THR A 597 30.42 -11.92 -25.32
CA THR A 597 29.86 -12.54 -26.52
C THR A 597 28.35 -12.73 -26.34
N PRO A 598 27.54 -12.72 -27.42
CA PRO A 598 26.11 -12.99 -27.31
C PRO A 598 25.79 -14.38 -26.74
N LYS A 599 24.96 -14.45 -25.68
CA LYS A 599 24.53 -15.69 -25.03
C LYS A 599 23.01 -15.80 -25.03
N TYR A 600 22.50 -17.04 -24.96
CA TYR A 600 21.09 -17.27 -24.70
C TYR A 600 20.76 -16.97 -23.25
N ILE A 601 19.63 -16.30 -23.01
CA ILE A 601 19.11 -15.96 -21.68
C ILE A 601 17.58 -16.10 -21.68
N ASN A 602 17.02 -16.45 -20.53
CA ASN A 602 15.58 -16.48 -20.29
C ASN A 602 15.17 -16.23 -18.84
N ILE A 603 16.14 -16.04 -17.94
CA ILE A 603 15.89 -15.68 -16.54
C ILE A 603 16.80 -14.49 -16.18
N ILE A 604 16.22 -13.48 -15.52
CA ILE A 604 16.97 -12.39 -14.90
C ILE A 604 16.61 -12.29 -13.42
N SER A 605 17.63 -12.15 -12.57
CA SER A 605 17.48 -11.85 -11.14
C SER A 605 17.87 -10.41 -10.89
N LEU A 606 16.90 -9.64 -10.39
CA LEU A 606 17.06 -8.25 -9.96
C LEU A 606 16.98 -8.19 -8.44
N GLN A 607 17.76 -7.31 -7.82
CA GLN A 607 17.73 -7.07 -6.38
C GLN A 607 17.99 -5.59 -6.11
N GLU A 608 17.19 -4.98 -5.23
CA GLU A 608 17.52 -3.68 -4.65
C GLU A 608 18.47 -3.86 -3.45
N ASP A 609 19.28 -2.85 -3.17
CA ASP A 609 19.92 -2.72 -1.86
C ASP A 609 18.87 -2.29 -0.83
N ILE A 610 18.14 -3.28 -0.31
CA ILE A 610 17.07 -3.06 0.65
C ILE A 610 17.56 -2.51 2.00
N SER A 611 18.88 -2.45 2.26
CA SER A 611 19.41 -1.72 3.42
C SER A 611 19.15 -0.22 3.35
N LEU A 612 18.85 0.28 2.15
CA LEU A 612 18.43 1.66 1.86
C LEU A 612 16.90 1.77 1.65
N GLY A 613 16.16 0.72 1.99
CA GLY A 613 14.72 0.58 1.79
C GLY A 613 14.34 0.13 0.38
N GLN A 614 13.08 -0.23 0.21
CA GLN A 614 12.50 -0.65 -1.08
C GLN A 614 11.95 0.57 -1.81
N LYS A 615 12.31 0.74 -3.09
CA LYS A 615 12.08 1.98 -3.81
C LYS A 615 11.43 1.79 -5.17
N VAL A 616 11.82 0.78 -5.93
CA VAL A 616 11.34 0.59 -7.32
C VAL A 616 9.86 0.23 -7.33
N SER A 617 9.05 1.00 -8.08
CA SER A 617 7.61 0.77 -8.28
C SER A 617 7.27 0.36 -9.71
N SER A 618 8.13 0.66 -10.69
CA SER A 618 8.04 0.07 -12.03
C SER A 618 9.37 0.08 -12.78
N PHE A 619 9.58 -0.93 -13.62
CA PHE A 619 10.77 -1.07 -14.45
C PHE A 619 10.48 -1.91 -15.69
N GLU A 620 11.43 -1.89 -16.62
CA GLU A 620 11.47 -2.77 -17.78
C GLU A 620 12.88 -3.33 -18.01
N VAL A 621 12.92 -4.50 -18.64
CA VAL A 621 14.15 -5.14 -19.09
C VAL A 621 14.12 -5.18 -20.61
N MET A 622 15.21 -4.74 -21.22
CA MET A 622 15.41 -4.69 -22.65
C MET A 622 16.65 -5.49 -23.04
N ALA A 623 16.67 -5.98 -24.27
CA ALA A 623 17.84 -6.60 -24.86
C ALA A 623 18.08 -6.04 -26.26
N ASN A 624 19.35 -5.82 -26.60
CA ASN A 624 19.74 -5.44 -27.94
C ASN A 624 19.74 -6.68 -28.85
N THR A 625 19.08 -6.56 -29.99
CA THR A 625 18.99 -7.59 -31.03
C THR A 625 19.46 -7.02 -32.35
N ALA A 626 19.57 -7.86 -33.40
CA ALA A 626 19.87 -7.39 -34.74
C ALA A 626 18.86 -6.35 -35.28
N GLN A 627 17.64 -6.31 -34.72
CA GLN A 627 16.58 -5.34 -35.06
C GLN A 627 16.55 -4.15 -34.09
N GLY A 628 17.58 -3.96 -33.27
CA GLY A 628 17.65 -2.95 -32.22
C GLY A 628 17.14 -3.42 -30.86
N TRP A 629 16.88 -2.46 -29.98
CA TRP A 629 16.42 -2.69 -28.61
C TRP A 629 14.99 -3.20 -28.57
N LYS A 630 14.76 -4.28 -27.84
CA LYS A 630 13.43 -4.84 -27.57
C LYS A 630 13.19 -4.96 -26.08
N ILE A 631 11.99 -4.60 -25.63
CA ILE A 631 11.53 -4.89 -24.27
C ILE A 631 11.23 -6.40 -24.20
N ILE A 632 11.81 -7.08 -23.23
CA ILE A 632 11.71 -8.54 -23.06
C ILE A 632 10.95 -8.92 -21.79
N SER A 633 10.85 -7.99 -20.83
CA SER A 633 10.03 -8.15 -19.63
C SER A 633 9.72 -6.78 -19.01
N LYS A 634 8.64 -6.71 -18.24
CA LYS A 634 8.25 -5.54 -17.44
C LYS A 634 7.88 -6.00 -16.03
N GLY A 635 7.98 -5.11 -15.06
CA GLY A 635 7.57 -5.40 -13.69
C GLY A 635 7.29 -4.14 -12.88
N THR A 636 6.75 -4.35 -11.68
CA THR A 636 6.48 -3.30 -10.69
C THR A 636 7.60 -3.24 -9.66
N THR A 637 7.45 -3.92 -8.53
CA THR A 637 8.41 -3.93 -7.41
C THR A 637 9.58 -4.89 -7.64
N ILE A 638 10.75 -4.56 -7.11
CA ILE A 638 11.93 -5.46 -7.07
C ILE A 638 12.19 -5.99 -5.65
N GLY A 639 12.47 -5.11 -4.69
CA GLY A 639 12.78 -5.45 -3.31
C GLY A 639 14.00 -6.35 -3.14
N ASN A 640 13.95 -7.28 -2.19
CA ASN A 640 15.04 -8.21 -1.88
C ASN A 640 15.45 -9.02 -3.11
N LYS A 641 14.47 -9.52 -3.86
CA LYS A 641 14.69 -10.29 -5.08
C LYS A 641 13.45 -10.32 -5.98
N ARG A 642 13.70 -10.10 -7.27
CA ARG A 642 12.75 -10.31 -8.36
C ARG A 642 13.36 -11.25 -9.39
N LEU A 643 12.68 -12.37 -9.67
CA LEU A 643 13.05 -13.29 -10.73
C LEU A 643 12.03 -13.13 -11.86
N LEU A 644 12.51 -12.77 -13.05
CA LEU A 644 11.67 -12.68 -14.25
C LEU A 644 12.08 -13.79 -15.20
N ARG A 645 11.06 -14.44 -15.75
CA ARG A 645 11.19 -15.43 -16.82
C ARG A 645 10.62 -14.83 -18.10
N PHE A 646 11.25 -15.10 -19.23
CA PHE A 646 10.84 -14.60 -20.53
C PHE A 646 11.30 -15.55 -21.64
N LYS A 647 10.79 -15.36 -22.85
CA LYS A 647 11.14 -16.21 -24.00
C LYS A 647 12.65 -16.18 -24.26
N SER A 648 13.25 -17.36 -24.41
CA SER A 648 14.67 -17.53 -24.72
C SER A 648 15.12 -16.67 -25.89
N MET A 649 16.19 -15.92 -25.68
CA MET A 649 16.75 -15.05 -26.69
C MET A 649 18.27 -14.94 -26.60
N LYS A 650 18.93 -14.61 -27.71
CA LYS A 650 20.38 -14.42 -27.78
C LYS A 650 20.72 -12.94 -27.81
N SER A 651 21.52 -12.46 -26.86
CA SER A 651 21.98 -11.07 -26.83
C SER A 651 23.32 -10.95 -26.10
N ALA A 652 24.09 -9.91 -26.42
CA ALA A 652 25.28 -9.50 -25.66
C ALA A 652 25.02 -8.28 -24.78
N HIS A 653 23.87 -7.62 -24.92
CA HIS A 653 23.65 -6.32 -24.29
C HIS A 653 22.23 -6.23 -23.73
N ILE A 654 22.14 -6.25 -22.41
CA ILE A 654 20.89 -6.17 -21.65
C ILE A 654 20.83 -4.83 -20.95
N LYS A 655 19.65 -4.23 -20.87
CA LYS A 655 19.40 -2.95 -20.20
C LYS A 655 18.21 -3.09 -19.26
N ILE A 656 18.39 -2.71 -18.01
CA ILE A 656 17.33 -2.56 -17.03
C ILE A 656 17.06 -1.06 -16.90
N ARG A 657 15.82 -0.65 -17.10
CA ARG A 657 15.38 0.75 -16.96
C ARG A 657 14.30 0.84 -15.88
N ILE A 658 14.60 1.53 -14.80
CA ILE A 658 13.64 1.88 -13.76
C ILE A 658 12.80 3.05 -14.28
N LEU A 659 11.49 2.86 -14.33
CA LEU A 659 10.54 3.84 -14.86
C LEU A 659 10.00 4.74 -13.75
N ASN A 660 9.73 4.16 -12.58
CA ASN A 660 9.30 4.88 -11.39
C ASN A 660 9.94 4.25 -10.14
N ALA A 661 10.39 5.11 -9.23
CA ALA A 661 10.92 4.70 -7.93
C ALA A 661 10.77 5.82 -6.90
N LYS A 662 10.79 5.44 -5.63
CA LYS A 662 10.90 6.34 -4.49
C LYS A 662 12.32 6.83 -4.32
N ASN A 663 12.54 8.14 -4.38
CA ASN A 663 13.88 8.72 -4.36
C ASN A 663 14.79 8.05 -5.42
N ASN A 664 16.10 8.06 -5.20
CA ASN A 664 17.05 7.35 -6.06
C ASN A 664 17.06 5.84 -5.72
N PRO A 665 16.70 4.95 -6.66
CA PRO A 665 16.79 3.50 -6.47
C PRO A 665 18.26 3.05 -6.37
N SER A 666 18.50 1.92 -5.71
CA SER A 666 19.83 1.31 -5.61
C SER A 666 19.72 -0.15 -6.07
N LEU A 667 20.06 -0.41 -7.33
CA LEU A 667 20.02 -1.76 -7.90
C LEU A 667 21.38 -2.44 -7.70
N LEU A 668 21.37 -3.63 -7.11
CA LEU A 668 22.56 -4.49 -7.07
C LEU A 668 22.89 -5.02 -8.48
N LYS A 669 24.08 -5.59 -8.66
CA LYS A 669 24.43 -6.21 -9.96
C LYS A 669 23.46 -7.34 -10.28
N SER A 670 22.68 -7.15 -11.33
CA SER A 670 21.71 -8.14 -11.81
C SER A 670 22.41 -9.39 -12.33
N LYS A 671 21.74 -10.53 -12.23
CA LYS A 671 22.26 -11.83 -12.69
C LYS A 671 21.43 -12.32 -13.86
N LEU A 672 22.08 -12.95 -14.83
CA LEU A 672 21.45 -13.51 -16.02
C LEU A 672 21.64 -15.02 -16.04
N PHE A 673 20.60 -15.76 -16.38
CA PHE A 673 20.64 -17.21 -16.48
C PHE A 673 19.90 -17.71 -17.71
N TYR A 674 20.20 -18.96 -18.04
CA TYR A 674 19.53 -19.72 -19.08
C TYR A 674 19.07 -21.06 -18.51
N SER A 675 17.79 -21.35 -18.65
CA SER A 675 17.18 -22.62 -18.31
C SER A 675 16.61 -23.31 -19.54
N GLU A 676 17.05 -24.54 -19.81
CA GLU A 676 16.48 -25.39 -20.86
C GLU A 676 15.05 -25.85 -20.54
N ASN A 677 14.63 -25.73 -19.27
CA ASN A 677 13.29 -26.12 -18.81
C ASN A 677 12.22 -25.06 -19.11
N GLU A 678 12.61 -23.87 -19.54
CA GLU A 678 11.67 -22.87 -20.05
C GLU A 678 11.19 -23.29 -21.45
N VAL A 679 9.96 -23.80 -21.50
CA VAL A 679 9.28 -24.10 -22.77
C VAL A 679 9.12 -22.79 -23.54
N GLN A 680 9.27 -22.84 -24.87
CA GLN A 680 8.91 -21.75 -25.78
C GLN A 680 7.38 -21.46 -25.74
N SER A 681 6.81 -21.03 -24.62
CA SER A 681 5.39 -20.71 -24.53
C SER A 681 5.14 -19.26 -24.93
N ASN A 682 4.43 -19.08 -26.05
CA ASN A 682 3.91 -17.80 -26.50
C ASN A 682 2.72 -17.38 -25.62
N SER A 683 2.88 -16.42 -24.73
CA SER A 683 1.77 -15.58 -24.27
C SER A 683 2.32 -14.31 -23.62
N TYR A 684 1.84 -13.17 -24.12
CA TYR A 684 2.24 -11.79 -23.83
C TYR A 684 1.74 -11.30 -22.47
#